data_AF-A0A0S4LK18-F1
#
_entry.id   AF-A0A0S4LK18-F1
#
_cell.length_a   1.000
_cell.length_b   1.000
_cell.length_c   1.000
_cell.angle_alpha   90.00
_cell.angle_beta   90.00
_cell.angle_gamma   90.00
#
_symmetry.space_group_name_H-M   'P 1'
#
loop_
_entity.id
_entity.type
_entity.pdbx_description
1 polymer ?
#
loop_
_entity_poly.entity_id
_entity_poly.type
_entity_poly.pdbx_seq_one_letter_code
_entity_poly.pdbx_strand_id
1 'polypeptide(L)'
;MRLTSLDNHGAALVIGIVSALVVVMLYILMPNLISSWELSTYDLRMQLRGSVKLTSQLVIIARDDVSDEEIGVGIWNRQVFAKVIDALHRAGARVIALDFDFSQASPKERGGESSDQALISAMRQSHTVFLPLQVTQEQESETSVDRTFGLNASVFLEKGVSHRPPFLLDVPRVGQVFPPMFRFLSEANGIGHVAAIPDIDGGYRRTPAFVRSGDVIIPALGVSLAAAYLGVSPEAIELTPEKTLVFKGAIASDGMQRDLSIPVDLQGNVLLDYAGRWEGETEYFPIIDVLNKIENEKDGIDGLRKTVQGKAVLIIHAAIEADKRRTPLELKAPGGFILANTFNTIVTERKLHLLPVWEQWGLTGVLAIFVAWSALLLQGWRSLVGVSVLGVLYIAGAYGAFAWFGMVAPIVVPMVGLVVASGGALTWTSWLGLGQVREAESKRMALQQEVMGLHGLREKQEARIRQLEAASAAAQSARLTQEQALNDSQHLLVEQVDYVKRLEGELAIVKGAPREQGVPSAEERERLEIELRRAKEELVQTENRAVKWQNICEYEAQARERLETELRLAKAEREKTDQTIASSPAKRTSLWAHEPSHTALSADEKKKLQDLCEEDIITSDPGLLHCLKDLEKVAQSMVKIMFLGEPGTGKERFAFLAHKWSDRKGRPFVPVNMAAIPPDLFESQLFGHKKGSFTGAIANHDGYFLQADTGTLFLDEIGDLNFVLQAKLLRVLQDGFVTRVGEKEAIRVDVRVVSATNKDLSKEIAEGRFRQDLYDRLCGIEMRLPPLRERMGDVPKLAQLFLGQAAVRNKKPNRPLSNDASARLQTWTWPGNVRELEKCLERAVLLAEGSEITERDLGLGRVSDELVVPPTATPSSPMIQDTDDIDLSLEELEFLRAMRQHCLTIGNAADELDWSRDTVTEWWKGLCFKALVYHQFDREKAAASLAGESGLTKLVLKKLNEYVKGLNKVVSEDPPSSDFRAWCKQHFKNLPACYYPAIDALIRARIV
;
A
#
# COMPACT_ATOMS: atom_id res chain seq x y z
N MET A 1 5.02 30.50 -4.15
CA MET A 1 6.12 30.25 -3.18
C MET A 1 6.59 28.81 -3.38
N ARG A 2 7.85 28.58 -3.76
CA ARG A 2 8.38 27.22 -4.00
C ARG A 2 8.62 26.52 -2.66
N LEU A 3 7.60 25.81 -2.15
CA LEU A 3 7.69 25.00 -0.92
C LEU A 3 8.65 23.80 -1.04
N THR A 4 9.16 23.51 -2.24
CA THR A 4 10.07 22.40 -2.53
C THR A 4 11.55 22.67 -2.21
N SER A 5 11.91 23.89 -1.77
CA SER A 5 13.29 24.25 -1.43
C SER A 5 13.55 24.43 0.08
N LEU A 6 12.62 24.00 0.93
CA LEU A 6 12.79 24.07 2.38
C LEU A 6 13.59 22.86 2.86
N ASP A 7 14.70 23.11 3.55
CA ASP A 7 15.42 22.07 4.30
C ASP A 7 14.49 21.41 5.33
N ASN A 8 14.81 20.19 5.76
CA ASN A 8 13.99 19.42 6.71
C ASN A 8 13.62 20.20 7.98
N HIS A 9 14.45 21.15 8.41
CA HIS A 9 14.18 22.02 9.56
C HIS A 9 13.10 23.07 9.25
N GLY A 10 13.12 23.67 8.06
CA GLY A 10 12.08 24.60 7.61
C GLY A 10 10.74 23.91 7.41
N ALA A 11 10.76 22.69 6.84
CA ALA A 11 9.55 21.86 6.72
C ALA A 11 8.95 21.49 8.09
N ALA A 12 9.79 21.07 9.04
CA ALA A 12 9.35 20.74 10.40
C ALA A 12 8.68 21.92 11.11
N LEU A 13 9.24 23.13 10.97
CA LEU A 13 8.67 24.35 11.54
C LEU A 13 7.28 24.65 10.95
N VAL A 14 7.14 24.58 9.63
CA VAL A 14 5.86 24.82 8.94
C VAL A 14 4.82 23.79 9.36
N ILE A 15 5.17 22.49 9.35
CA ILE A 15 4.26 21.42 9.76
C ILE A 15 3.86 21.60 11.22
N GLY A 16 4.80 21.92 12.11
CA GLY A 16 4.51 22.15 13.53
C GLY A 16 3.54 23.32 13.75
N ILE A 17 3.76 24.46 13.09
CA ILE A 17 2.87 25.63 13.20
C ILE A 17 1.48 25.32 12.64
N VAL A 18 1.39 24.70 11.45
CA VAL A 18 0.11 24.31 10.86
C VAL A 18 -0.62 23.32 11.75
N SER A 19 0.09 22.36 12.33
CA SER A 19 -0.49 21.38 13.25
C SER A 19 -1.06 22.07 14.50
N ALA A 20 -0.32 23.01 15.09
CA ALA A 20 -0.81 23.78 16.23
C ALA A 20 -2.09 24.56 15.88
N LEU A 21 -2.16 25.19 14.70
CA LEU A 21 -3.36 25.88 14.22
C LEU A 21 -4.55 24.93 14.03
N VAL A 22 -4.31 23.72 13.50
CA VAL A 22 -5.35 22.69 13.36
C VAL A 22 -5.85 22.25 14.74
N VAL A 23 -4.98 22.08 15.72
CA VAL A 23 -5.39 21.75 17.10
C VAL A 23 -6.20 22.89 17.72
N VAL A 24 -5.82 24.16 17.51
CA VAL A 24 -6.63 25.32 17.93
C VAL A 24 -8.01 25.27 17.29
N MET A 25 -8.09 24.98 15.99
CA MET A 25 -9.37 24.84 15.28
C MET A 25 -10.22 23.70 15.86
N LEU A 26 -9.62 22.53 16.13
CA LEU A 26 -10.31 21.40 16.75
C LEU A 26 -10.81 21.74 18.17
N TYR A 27 -10.02 22.50 18.94
CA TYR A 27 -10.42 22.99 20.26
C TYR A 27 -11.63 23.93 20.19
N ILE A 28 -11.68 24.82 19.20
CA ILE A 28 -12.82 25.71 18.97
C ILE A 28 -14.06 24.90 18.52
N LEU A 29 -13.87 23.85 17.73
CA LEU A 29 -14.96 23.04 17.20
C LEU A 29 -15.57 22.10 18.27
N MET A 30 -14.73 21.57 19.16
CA MET A 30 -15.12 20.57 20.17
C MET A 30 -14.58 20.89 21.57
N PRO A 31 -14.86 22.08 22.13
CA PRO A 31 -14.26 22.55 23.38
C PRO A 31 -14.63 21.67 24.57
N ASN A 32 -15.89 21.21 24.60
CA ASN A 32 -16.43 20.40 25.70
C ASN A 32 -15.78 19.01 25.75
N LEU A 33 -15.54 18.39 24.59
CA LEU A 33 -14.94 17.07 24.50
C LEU A 33 -13.48 17.11 24.98
N ILE A 34 -12.70 18.07 24.48
CA ILE A 34 -11.29 18.21 24.84
C ILE A 34 -11.14 18.56 26.32
N SER A 35 -11.97 19.48 26.82
CA SER A 35 -11.97 19.85 28.25
C SER A 35 -12.34 18.67 29.14
N SER A 36 -13.34 17.86 28.75
CA SER A 36 -13.73 16.65 29.49
C SER A 36 -12.59 15.63 29.58
N TRP A 37 -11.87 15.39 28.48
CA TRP A 37 -10.72 14.50 28.50
C TRP A 37 -9.57 15.07 29.34
N GLU A 38 -9.33 16.38 29.29
CA GLU A 38 -8.31 17.02 30.11
C GLU A 38 -8.63 16.87 31.61
N LEU A 39 -9.89 17.04 32.01
CA LEU A 39 -10.36 16.81 33.38
C LEU A 39 -10.19 15.35 33.81
N SER A 40 -10.44 14.39 32.91
CA SER A 40 -10.18 12.98 33.18
C SER A 40 -8.69 12.70 33.45
N THR A 41 -7.79 13.31 32.67
CA THR A 41 -6.35 13.19 32.94
C THR A 41 -5.94 13.88 34.24
N TYR A 42 -6.64 14.93 34.66
CA TYR A 42 -6.43 15.58 35.95
C TYR A 42 -6.83 14.66 37.12
N ASP A 43 -7.97 13.98 37.02
CA ASP A 43 -8.41 13.03 38.05
C ASP A 43 -7.41 11.88 38.19
N LEU A 44 -6.94 11.34 37.06
CA LEU A 44 -5.93 10.29 37.06
C LEU A 44 -4.62 10.76 37.73
N ARG A 45 -4.19 12.01 37.49
CA ARG A 45 -3.05 12.63 38.17
C ARG A 45 -3.24 12.68 39.68
N MET A 46 -4.42 13.11 40.15
CA MET A 46 -4.74 13.14 41.57
C MET A 46 -4.74 11.75 42.21
N GLN A 47 -5.31 10.75 41.52
CA GLN A 47 -5.35 9.37 42.00
C GLN A 47 -3.95 8.74 42.07
N LEU A 48 -3.10 8.97 41.08
CA LEU A 48 -1.73 8.43 41.04
C LEU A 48 -0.79 9.10 42.04
N ARG A 49 -0.98 10.39 42.33
CA ARG A 49 -0.18 11.11 43.34
C ARG A 49 -0.41 10.54 44.75
N GLY A 50 -1.54 9.87 44.97
CA GLY A 50 -1.96 9.34 46.27
C GLY A 50 -2.67 10.38 47.13
N SER A 51 -3.34 9.89 48.17
CA SER A 51 -4.10 10.70 49.11
C SER A 51 -3.18 11.43 50.09
N VAL A 52 -3.41 12.72 50.22
CA VAL A 52 -2.76 13.52 51.25
C VAL A 52 -3.73 13.65 52.41
N LYS A 53 -3.27 13.48 53.65
CA LYS A 53 -4.14 13.71 54.82
C LYS A 53 -4.53 15.19 54.97
N LEU A 54 -5.77 15.42 55.41
CA LEU A 54 -6.24 16.73 55.86
C LEU A 54 -5.35 17.29 56.96
N THR A 55 -5.23 18.62 56.99
CA THR A 55 -4.45 19.30 58.03
C THR A 55 -4.97 19.00 59.42
N SER A 56 -4.05 18.74 60.35
CA SER A 56 -4.39 18.56 61.77
C SER A 56 -4.98 19.80 62.44
N GLN A 57 -4.96 20.95 61.75
CA GLN A 57 -5.56 22.23 62.18
C GLN A 57 -7.07 22.32 61.93
N LEU A 58 -7.64 21.38 61.16
CA LEU A 58 -9.07 21.27 60.93
C LEU A 58 -9.60 20.01 61.61
N VAL A 59 -10.68 20.16 62.37
CA VAL A 59 -11.44 19.03 62.93
C VAL A 59 -12.79 18.99 62.25
N ILE A 60 -13.12 17.86 61.63
CA ILE A 60 -14.42 17.63 61.02
C ILE A 60 -15.30 16.88 62.01
N ILE A 61 -16.48 17.44 62.29
CA ILE A 61 -17.54 16.75 63.03
C ILE A 61 -18.67 16.48 62.04
N ALA A 62 -19.08 15.23 61.87
CA ALA A 62 -20.07 14.87 60.88
C ALA A 62 -21.37 14.43 61.55
N ARG A 63 -22.49 14.91 61.01
CA ARG A 63 -23.77 14.22 61.11
C ARG A 63 -23.77 13.09 60.08
N ASP A 64 -23.42 11.90 60.52
CA ASP A 64 -23.34 10.68 59.73
C ASP A 64 -24.51 9.74 60.02
N ASP A 65 -24.53 8.59 59.35
CA ASP A 65 -25.62 7.61 59.44
C ASP A 65 -25.79 7.11 60.89
N VAL A 66 -24.70 6.90 61.62
CA VAL A 66 -24.73 6.49 63.04
C VAL A 66 -25.43 7.55 63.89
N SER A 67 -25.09 8.83 63.67
CA SER A 67 -25.73 9.91 64.41
C SER A 67 -27.21 10.09 64.03
N ASP A 68 -27.58 9.80 62.79
CA ASP A 68 -28.98 9.81 62.32
C ASP A 68 -29.79 8.63 62.84
N GLU A 69 -29.18 7.46 63.07
CA GLU A 69 -29.81 6.32 63.74
C GLU A 69 -30.16 6.64 65.19
N GLU A 70 -29.29 7.37 65.90
CA GLU A 70 -29.49 7.67 67.33
C GLU A 70 -30.38 8.90 67.59
N ILE A 71 -30.23 9.98 66.80
CA ILE A 71 -30.94 11.26 67.00
C ILE A 71 -32.17 11.38 66.06
N GLY A 72 -32.21 10.59 65.00
CA GLY A 72 -33.28 10.54 64.01
C GLY A 72 -33.02 11.41 62.77
N VAL A 73 -33.54 10.96 61.61
CA VAL A 73 -33.41 11.65 60.31
C VAL A 73 -34.25 12.95 60.27
N GLY A 74 -33.84 13.92 59.44
CA GLY A 74 -34.56 15.19 59.20
C GLY A 74 -33.99 16.40 59.96
N ILE A 75 -34.80 17.44 60.19
CA ILE A 75 -34.37 18.64 60.94
C ILE A 75 -34.17 18.25 62.42
N TRP A 76 -32.95 18.45 62.93
CA TRP A 76 -32.60 18.15 64.31
C TRP A 76 -33.05 19.24 65.29
N ASN A 77 -33.24 18.83 66.54
CA ASN A 77 -33.42 19.76 67.64
C ASN A 77 -32.15 20.62 67.80
N ARG A 78 -32.29 21.94 67.66
CA ARG A 78 -31.16 22.87 67.66
C ARG A 78 -30.43 22.98 68.99
N GLN A 79 -31.00 22.46 70.08
CA GLN A 79 -30.31 22.29 71.36
C GLN A 79 -29.08 21.38 71.24
N VAL A 80 -29.10 20.42 70.29
CA VAL A 80 -27.94 19.57 70.00
C VAL A 80 -26.75 20.43 69.54
N PHE A 81 -26.96 21.29 68.54
CA PHE A 81 -25.94 22.21 68.07
C PHE A 81 -25.50 23.19 69.17
N ALA A 82 -26.44 23.70 69.98
CA ALA A 82 -26.13 24.59 71.09
C ALA A 82 -25.17 23.95 72.12
N LYS A 83 -25.46 22.71 72.55
CA LYS A 83 -24.59 21.94 73.46
C LYS A 83 -23.20 21.71 72.87
N VAL A 84 -23.14 21.29 71.61
CA VAL A 84 -21.87 21.01 70.91
C VAL A 84 -21.03 22.29 70.78
N ILE A 85 -21.63 23.40 70.37
CA ILE A 85 -20.94 24.69 70.24
C ILE A 85 -20.38 25.17 71.59
N ASP A 86 -21.17 25.11 72.67
CA ASP A 86 -20.70 25.50 74.01
C ASP A 86 -19.51 24.64 74.44
N ALA A 87 -19.60 23.32 74.27
CA ALA A 87 -18.53 22.40 74.63
C ALA A 87 -17.26 22.64 73.80
N LEU A 88 -17.38 22.82 72.49
CA LEU A 88 -16.25 23.11 71.59
C LEU A 88 -15.58 24.45 71.93
N HIS A 89 -16.38 25.48 72.22
CA HIS A 89 -15.87 26.78 72.63
C HIS A 89 -15.08 26.68 73.95
N ARG A 90 -15.64 26.01 74.97
CA ARG A 90 -14.98 25.79 76.27
C ARG A 90 -13.75 24.88 76.17
N ALA A 91 -13.74 23.97 75.19
CA ALA A 91 -12.60 23.14 74.84
C ALA A 91 -11.49 23.92 74.10
N GLY A 92 -11.76 25.17 73.67
CA GLY A 92 -10.79 26.07 73.06
C GLY A 92 -10.73 26.00 71.53
N ALA A 93 -11.81 25.59 70.87
CA ALA A 93 -11.92 25.71 69.42
C ALA A 93 -11.75 27.18 68.99
N ARG A 94 -10.90 27.44 67.99
CA ARG A 94 -10.57 28.81 67.55
C ARG A 94 -11.69 29.42 66.72
N VAL A 95 -12.33 28.61 65.89
CA VAL A 95 -13.44 28.98 65.02
C VAL A 95 -14.31 27.75 64.76
N ILE A 96 -15.63 27.92 64.71
CA ILE A 96 -16.61 26.84 64.52
C ILE A 96 -17.50 27.20 63.33
N ALA A 97 -17.50 26.41 62.26
CA ALA A 97 -18.43 26.57 61.14
C ALA A 97 -19.49 25.48 61.14
N LEU A 98 -20.73 25.84 60.81
CA LEU A 98 -21.85 24.92 60.67
C LEU A 98 -22.28 24.87 59.20
N ASP A 99 -22.29 23.70 58.59
CA ASP A 99 -22.83 23.48 57.24
C ASP A 99 -24.23 22.87 57.32
N PHE A 100 -25.17 23.66 57.84
CA PHE A 100 -26.58 23.28 57.99
C PHE A 100 -27.50 24.44 57.58
N ASP A 101 -28.64 24.10 56.99
CA ASP A 101 -29.65 25.11 56.62
C ASP A 101 -30.40 25.62 57.86
N PHE A 102 -30.22 26.92 58.15
CA PHE A 102 -30.89 27.64 59.23
C PHE A 102 -31.85 28.72 58.71
N SER A 103 -32.31 28.63 57.46
CA SER A 103 -33.23 29.58 56.83
C SER A 103 -34.65 29.54 57.41
N GLN A 104 -35.06 28.39 57.97
CA GLN A 104 -36.40 28.18 58.52
C GLN A 104 -36.40 28.06 60.05
N ALA A 105 -37.53 28.28 60.71
CA ALA A 105 -37.68 28.07 62.15
C ALA A 105 -37.66 26.57 62.50
N SER A 106 -37.21 26.22 63.70
CA SER A 106 -37.25 24.81 64.12
C SER A 106 -38.71 24.33 64.26
N PRO A 107 -39.07 23.16 63.72
CA PRO A 107 -40.42 22.59 63.89
C PRO A 107 -40.76 22.39 65.38
N LYS A 108 -42.03 22.56 65.75
CA LYS A 108 -42.49 22.38 67.15
C LYS A 108 -42.15 20.99 67.71
N GLU A 109 -42.26 19.96 66.87
CA GLU A 109 -41.96 18.56 67.22
C GLU A 109 -40.46 18.28 67.43
N ARG A 110 -39.59 19.21 66.99
CA ARG A 110 -38.13 19.10 67.07
C ARG A 110 -37.53 20.27 67.87
N GLY A 111 -38.20 20.66 68.96
CA GLY A 111 -37.71 21.64 69.94
C GLY A 111 -38.22 23.08 69.73
N GLY A 112 -38.78 23.41 68.56
CA GLY A 112 -39.45 24.69 68.31
C GLY A 112 -38.60 25.92 68.64
N GLU A 113 -39.26 27.02 69.00
CA GLU A 113 -38.59 28.29 69.36
C GLU A 113 -37.62 28.14 70.54
N SER A 114 -37.90 27.24 71.50
CA SER A 114 -36.99 27.00 72.64
C SER A 114 -35.63 26.47 72.20
N SER A 115 -35.59 25.65 71.14
CA SER A 115 -34.34 25.16 70.57
C SER A 115 -33.58 26.23 69.77
N ASP A 116 -34.32 27.12 69.09
CA ASP A 116 -33.75 28.27 68.38
C ASP A 116 -33.07 29.22 69.37
N GLN A 117 -33.73 29.52 70.50
CA GLN A 117 -33.19 30.39 71.55
C GLN A 117 -31.94 29.81 72.23
N ALA A 118 -31.90 28.48 72.40
CA ALA A 118 -30.71 27.80 72.94
C ALA A 118 -29.50 27.97 72.00
N LEU A 119 -29.70 27.78 70.70
CA LEU A 119 -28.65 27.97 69.71
C LEU A 119 -28.20 29.45 69.62
N ILE A 120 -29.14 30.40 69.61
CA ILE A 120 -28.84 31.85 69.67
C ILE A 120 -27.95 32.17 70.87
N SER A 121 -28.31 31.64 72.05
CA SER A 121 -27.57 31.89 73.29
C SER A 121 -26.16 31.31 73.24
N ALA A 122 -25.98 30.10 72.71
CA ALA A 122 -24.68 29.46 72.56
C ALA A 122 -23.78 30.20 71.54
N MET A 123 -24.36 30.65 70.42
CA MET A 123 -23.64 31.46 69.43
C MET A 123 -23.16 32.79 70.03
N ARG A 124 -24.06 33.48 70.77
CA ARG A 124 -23.72 34.74 71.44
C ARG A 124 -22.60 34.58 72.45
N GLN A 125 -22.61 33.50 73.24
CA GLN A 125 -21.59 33.27 74.26
C GLN A 125 -20.23 32.89 73.66
N SER A 126 -20.22 32.13 72.56
CA SER A 126 -19.00 31.59 71.98
C SER A 126 -18.24 32.56 71.07
N HIS A 127 -18.91 33.53 70.45
CA HIS A 127 -18.33 34.54 69.52
C HIS A 127 -17.40 33.96 68.44
N THR A 128 -17.59 32.70 68.04
CA THR A 128 -16.68 31.96 67.15
C THR A 128 -17.40 31.24 66.02
N VAL A 129 -18.74 31.39 65.92
CA VAL A 129 -19.59 30.59 65.03
C VAL A 129 -19.76 31.25 63.66
N PHE A 130 -19.55 30.47 62.60
CA PHE A 130 -19.77 30.84 61.21
C PHE A 130 -20.94 30.05 60.62
N LEU A 131 -21.79 30.72 59.84
CA LEU A 131 -23.00 30.13 59.24
C LEU A 131 -22.96 30.09 57.72
N PRO A 132 -23.65 29.12 57.09
CA PRO A 132 -23.67 28.97 55.65
C PRO A 132 -24.72 29.90 55.03
N LEU A 133 -24.43 30.40 53.83
CA LEU A 133 -25.38 31.03 52.93
C LEU A 133 -25.69 30.05 51.81
N GLN A 134 -26.92 29.56 51.78
CA GLN A 134 -27.39 28.71 50.70
C GLN A 134 -27.63 29.59 49.47
N VAL A 135 -27.19 29.14 48.29
CA VAL A 135 -27.35 29.89 47.04
C VAL A 135 -27.83 28.98 45.93
N THR A 136 -28.67 29.51 45.05
CA THR A 136 -29.07 28.81 43.81
C THR A 136 -28.18 29.21 42.64
N GLN A 137 -27.87 28.26 41.77
CA GLN A 137 -27.24 28.57 40.50
C GLN A 137 -28.24 29.32 39.59
N GLU A 138 -27.74 30.31 38.85
CA GLU A 138 -28.52 31.08 37.89
C GLU A 138 -28.82 30.17 36.67
N GLN A 139 -30.10 29.86 36.42
CA GLN A 139 -30.52 29.18 35.18
C GLN A 139 -30.66 30.21 34.07
N GLU A 140 -30.10 29.94 32.87
CA GLU A 140 -30.08 30.83 31.70
C GLU A 140 -31.47 31.17 31.10
N SER A 141 -32.57 30.82 31.76
CA SER A 141 -33.93 31.08 31.29
C SER A 141 -34.80 31.71 32.36
N GLU A 142 -35.43 32.82 31.93
CA GLU A 142 -36.50 33.58 32.57
C GLU A 142 -36.09 34.70 33.54
N THR A 143 -36.32 35.92 33.04
CA THR A 143 -36.56 37.18 33.74
C THR A 143 -36.97 37.01 35.21
N SER A 144 -35.99 36.91 36.11
CA SER A 144 -36.25 36.91 37.55
C SER A 144 -36.09 38.32 38.09
N VAL A 145 -37.23 38.88 38.52
CA VAL A 145 -37.34 40.09 39.32
C VAL A 145 -36.27 40.09 40.43
N ASP A 146 -35.49 41.17 40.47
CA ASP A 146 -34.47 41.50 41.45
C ASP A 146 -35.10 41.54 42.86
N ARG A 147 -35.24 40.38 43.51
CA ARG A 147 -35.56 40.29 44.94
C ARG A 147 -34.27 40.33 45.73
N THR A 148 -33.55 41.42 45.58
CA THR A 148 -32.35 41.75 46.34
C THR A 148 -32.74 41.90 47.81
N PHE A 149 -32.11 41.08 48.68
CA PHE A 149 -32.05 41.19 50.14
C PHE A 149 -33.21 41.93 50.85
N GLY A 150 -34.23 41.17 51.30
CA GLY A 150 -35.27 41.67 52.21
C GLY A 150 -34.83 41.83 53.68
N LEU A 151 -33.53 41.93 53.97
CA LEU A 151 -32.97 42.02 55.32
C LEU A 151 -31.84 43.05 55.35
N ASN A 152 -31.71 43.80 56.46
CA ASN A 152 -30.77 44.92 56.66
C ASN A 152 -29.37 44.65 56.06
N ALA A 153 -29.05 45.34 54.96
CA ALA A 153 -27.75 45.25 54.28
C ALA A 153 -26.56 45.58 55.20
N SER A 154 -26.78 46.38 56.25
CA SER A 154 -25.77 46.70 57.27
C SER A 154 -25.22 45.47 58.00
N VAL A 155 -26.06 44.46 58.27
CA VAL A 155 -25.63 43.23 58.94
C VAL A 155 -24.70 42.43 58.04
N PHE A 156 -24.96 42.41 56.74
CA PHE A 156 -24.09 41.70 55.78
C PHE A 156 -22.71 42.38 55.66
N LEU A 157 -22.67 43.71 55.68
CA LEU A 157 -21.42 44.47 55.72
C LEU A 157 -20.60 44.15 56.97
N GLU A 158 -21.22 44.12 58.16
CA GLU A 158 -20.53 43.74 59.41
C GLU A 158 -19.99 42.31 59.40
N LYS A 159 -20.61 41.40 58.66
CA LYS A 159 -20.18 39.99 58.56
C LYS A 159 -19.24 39.72 57.39
N GLY A 160 -18.66 40.76 56.79
CA GLY A 160 -17.61 40.61 55.79
C GLY A 160 -18.08 40.40 54.35
N VAL A 161 -19.33 40.78 54.05
CA VAL A 161 -19.86 40.75 52.70
C VAL A 161 -19.68 42.14 52.06
N SER A 162 -18.88 42.22 51.01
CA SER A 162 -18.53 43.50 50.37
C SER A 162 -19.53 43.90 49.29
N HIS A 163 -19.88 45.18 49.22
CA HIS A 163 -20.73 45.75 48.17
C HIS A 163 -19.97 46.16 46.89
N ARG A 164 -18.63 46.22 46.91
CA ARG A 164 -17.81 46.56 45.74
C ARG A 164 -16.41 45.97 45.85
N PRO A 165 -15.99 45.06 44.95
CA PRO A 165 -14.57 44.81 44.77
C PRO A 165 -13.96 45.99 43.99
N PRO A 166 -12.68 46.33 44.21
CA PRO A 166 -11.99 47.36 43.43
C PRO A 166 -11.74 46.96 41.95
N PHE A 167 -11.94 45.69 41.56
CA PHE A 167 -11.68 45.23 40.19
C PHE A 167 -12.73 44.24 39.68
N LEU A 168 -13.11 44.40 38.40
CA LEU A 168 -13.99 43.52 37.63
C LEU A 168 -13.28 42.20 37.30
N LEU A 169 -13.35 41.23 38.20
CA LEU A 169 -13.23 39.82 37.84
C LEU A 169 -14.65 39.27 37.60
N ASP A 170 -14.80 38.37 36.62
CA ASP A 170 -16.04 37.65 36.34
C ASP A 170 -16.28 36.59 37.44
N VAL A 171 -16.50 37.05 38.67
CA VAL A 171 -16.94 36.22 39.80
C VAL A 171 -18.29 35.59 39.43
N PRO A 172 -18.51 34.29 39.70
CA PRO A 172 -19.73 33.62 39.27
C PRO A 172 -20.96 34.27 39.88
N ARG A 173 -21.95 34.53 39.02
CA ARG A 173 -23.25 35.04 39.46
C ARG A 173 -24.10 33.89 39.99
N VAL A 174 -24.80 34.16 41.07
CA VAL A 174 -25.76 33.23 41.67
C VAL A 174 -27.13 33.90 41.70
N GLY A 175 -28.18 33.11 41.53
CA GLY A 175 -29.55 33.60 41.43
C GLY A 175 -30.03 34.15 42.77
N GLN A 176 -30.56 33.27 43.63
CA GLN A 176 -31.12 33.65 44.92
C GLN A 176 -30.22 33.20 46.06
N VAL A 177 -30.01 34.10 47.03
CA VAL A 177 -29.34 33.81 48.30
C VAL A 177 -30.40 33.56 49.36
N PHE A 178 -30.28 32.46 50.09
CA PHE A 178 -31.14 32.08 51.21
C PHE A 178 -30.34 32.24 52.50
N PRO A 179 -30.44 33.39 53.19
CA PRO A 179 -29.73 33.61 54.43
C PRO A 179 -30.35 32.80 55.58
N PRO A 180 -29.57 32.47 56.61
CA PRO A 180 -30.12 32.04 57.90
C PRO A 180 -31.16 33.02 58.43
N MET A 181 -32.03 32.55 59.32
CA MET A 181 -32.94 33.43 60.04
C MET A 181 -32.19 34.61 60.66
N PHE A 182 -32.76 35.81 60.56
CA PHE A 182 -32.11 37.06 60.98
C PHE A 182 -31.51 37.02 62.39
N ARG A 183 -32.21 36.38 63.35
CA ARG A 183 -31.72 36.23 64.74
C ARG A 183 -30.45 35.39 64.86
N PHE A 184 -30.22 34.42 63.97
CA PHE A 184 -28.96 33.68 63.94
C PHE A 184 -27.88 34.49 63.24
N LEU A 185 -28.25 35.16 62.14
CA LEU A 185 -27.33 36.01 61.38
C LEU A 185 -26.72 37.13 62.24
N SER A 186 -27.52 37.75 63.12
CA SER A 186 -27.04 38.82 64.02
C SER A 186 -25.99 38.33 65.02
N GLU A 187 -26.11 37.08 65.49
CA GLU A 187 -25.19 36.50 66.50
C GLU A 187 -24.00 35.76 65.89
N ALA A 188 -24.04 35.39 64.61
CA ALA A 188 -22.92 34.73 63.92
C ALA A 188 -21.69 35.66 63.86
N ASN A 189 -20.50 35.11 64.02
CA ASN A 189 -19.25 35.87 63.90
C ASN A 189 -18.88 36.13 62.43
N GLY A 190 -19.33 35.28 61.51
CA GLY A 190 -19.21 35.49 60.08
C GLY A 190 -20.08 34.54 59.28
N ILE A 191 -20.09 34.74 57.96
CA ILE A 191 -20.89 33.96 57.02
C ILE A 191 -20.09 33.62 55.77
N GLY A 192 -20.55 32.62 55.02
CA GLY A 192 -20.01 32.34 53.70
C GLY A 192 -20.91 31.40 52.90
N HIS A 193 -20.84 31.47 51.57
CA HIS A 193 -21.65 30.61 50.73
C HIS A 193 -21.16 29.17 50.72
N VAL A 194 -22.07 28.24 50.48
CA VAL A 194 -21.75 26.81 50.26
C VAL A 194 -21.87 26.40 48.80
N ALA A 195 -21.93 27.38 47.90
CA ALA A 195 -21.96 27.16 46.46
C ALA A 195 -20.81 26.27 45.99
N ALA A 196 -21.16 25.20 45.28
CA ALA A 196 -20.22 24.35 44.58
C ALA A 196 -20.70 24.26 43.12
N ILE A 197 -19.83 24.63 42.18
CA ILE A 197 -20.14 24.61 40.75
C ILE A 197 -19.44 23.38 40.16
N PRO A 198 -20.18 22.41 39.58
CA PRO A 198 -19.55 21.28 38.93
C PRO A 198 -18.85 21.73 37.65
N ASP A 199 -17.73 21.08 37.34
CA ASP A 199 -17.13 21.13 36.02
C ASP A 199 -18.06 20.47 34.98
N ILE A 200 -17.71 20.59 33.70
CA ILE A 200 -18.54 20.09 32.59
C ILE A 200 -18.88 18.59 32.65
N ASP A 201 -18.09 17.78 33.35
CA ASP A 201 -18.31 16.35 33.53
C ASP A 201 -19.05 16.01 34.85
N GLY A 202 -19.58 17.02 35.54
CA GLY A 202 -20.30 16.89 36.82
C GLY A 202 -19.39 16.74 38.05
N GLY A 203 -18.06 16.75 37.88
CA GLY A 203 -17.10 16.66 38.98
C GLY A 203 -16.86 18.00 39.67
N TYR A 204 -16.53 17.98 40.96
CA TYR A 204 -16.28 19.18 41.76
C TYR A 204 -14.79 19.29 42.04
N ARG A 205 -14.06 20.05 41.23
CA ARG A 205 -12.60 20.23 41.38
C ARG A 205 -12.22 21.62 41.82
N ARG A 206 -13.15 22.55 41.66
CA ARG A 206 -12.97 23.97 41.93
C ARG A 206 -14.04 24.44 42.89
N THR A 207 -13.73 25.46 43.66
CA THR A 207 -14.71 26.15 44.51
C THR A 207 -14.63 27.64 44.20
N PRO A 208 -15.76 28.31 43.90
CA PRO A 208 -15.77 29.76 43.77
C PRO A 208 -15.27 30.37 45.07
N ALA A 209 -14.18 31.14 45.05
CA ALA A 209 -13.68 31.81 46.25
C ALA A 209 -14.72 32.81 46.77
N PHE A 210 -15.43 33.41 45.82
CA PHE A 210 -16.53 34.32 46.03
C PHE A 210 -17.63 34.03 45.02
N VAL A 211 -18.86 34.40 45.35
CA VAL A 211 -19.99 34.48 44.43
C VAL A 211 -20.63 35.87 44.48
N ARG A 212 -21.25 36.27 43.37
CA ARG A 212 -21.93 37.56 43.25
C ARG A 212 -23.45 37.37 43.20
N SER A 213 -24.19 38.10 44.03
CA SER A 213 -25.64 38.25 43.93
C SER A 213 -25.98 39.74 43.97
N GLY A 214 -26.52 40.30 42.89
CA GLY A 214 -26.68 41.75 42.73
C GLY A 214 -25.34 42.49 42.83
N ASP A 215 -25.25 43.47 43.73
CA ASP A 215 -24.01 44.23 44.02
C ASP A 215 -23.21 43.65 45.19
N VAL A 216 -23.54 42.44 45.64
CA VAL A 216 -23.00 41.85 46.86
C VAL A 216 -22.05 40.71 46.50
N ILE A 217 -20.85 40.73 47.09
CA ILE A 217 -19.85 39.65 46.96
C ILE A 217 -19.76 38.89 48.28
N ILE A 218 -20.02 37.59 48.18
CA ILE A 218 -20.08 36.68 49.31
C ILE A 218 -18.87 35.73 49.20
N PRO A 219 -18.01 35.61 50.23
CA PRO A 219 -16.94 34.61 50.25
C PRO A 219 -17.48 33.19 50.47
N ALA A 220 -16.75 32.17 50.02
CA ALA A 220 -17.06 30.78 50.35
C ALA A 220 -16.92 30.53 51.85
N LEU A 221 -17.75 29.65 52.42
CA LEU A 221 -17.67 29.33 53.85
C LEU A 221 -16.28 28.79 54.25
N GLY A 222 -15.65 27.98 53.39
CA GLY A 222 -14.28 27.51 53.59
C GLY A 222 -13.23 28.63 53.56
N VAL A 223 -13.44 29.67 52.74
CA VAL A 223 -12.58 30.87 52.67
C VAL A 223 -12.76 31.72 53.93
N SER A 224 -14.01 31.99 54.34
CA SER A 224 -14.32 32.73 55.58
C SER A 224 -13.75 32.03 56.81
N LEU A 225 -13.88 30.70 56.87
CA LEU A 225 -13.33 29.88 57.94
C LEU A 225 -11.80 29.96 57.98
N ALA A 226 -11.14 29.88 56.82
CA ALA A 226 -9.68 29.99 56.72
C ALA A 226 -9.20 31.38 57.14
N ALA A 227 -9.85 32.44 56.68
CA ALA A 227 -9.53 33.82 57.06
C ALA A 227 -9.62 34.02 58.57
N ALA A 228 -10.73 33.58 59.18
CA ALA A 228 -10.94 33.68 60.62
C ALA A 228 -9.89 32.89 61.42
N TYR A 229 -9.55 31.68 60.97
CA TYR A 229 -8.49 30.87 61.55
C TYR A 229 -7.12 31.56 61.44
N LEU A 230 -6.82 32.20 60.31
CA LEU A 230 -5.57 32.93 60.06
C LEU A 230 -5.52 34.31 60.74
N GLY A 231 -6.62 34.76 61.37
CA GLY A 231 -6.71 36.08 62.00
C GLY A 231 -6.84 37.24 61.00
N VAL A 232 -7.35 36.97 59.80
CA VAL A 232 -7.50 37.93 58.71
C VAL A 232 -8.94 38.43 58.68
N SER A 233 -9.12 39.75 58.66
CA SER A 233 -10.45 40.34 58.51
C SER A 233 -10.97 40.14 57.08
N PRO A 234 -12.29 40.02 56.86
CA PRO A 234 -12.85 39.84 55.52
C PRO A 234 -12.44 40.91 54.50
N GLU A 235 -12.26 42.16 54.95
CA GLU A 235 -11.80 43.29 54.11
C GLU A 235 -10.33 43.18 53.68
N ALA A 236 -9.53 42.41 54.41
CA ALA A 236 -8.11 42.16 54.12
C ALA A 236 -7.90 40.96 53.17
N ILE A 237 -8.99 40.39 52.63
CA ILE A 237 -8.96 39.36 51.59
C ILE A 237 -9.16 40.05 50.24
N GLU A 238 -8.13 40.01 49.40
CA GLU A 238 -8.15 40.67 48.10
C GLU A 238 -7.97 39.67 46.97
N LEU A 239 -8.75 39.83 45.89
CA LEU A 239 -8.56 39.11 44.65
C LEU A 239 -7.80 40.03 43.67
N THR A 240 -6.54 39.71 43.40
CA THR A 240 -5.65 40.56 42.60
C THR A 240 -5.93 40.44 41.10
N PRO A 241 -5.52 41.42 40.27
CA PRO A 241 -5.59 41.33 38.81
C PRO A 241 -4.78 40.15 38.23
N GLU A 242 -3.76 39.71 38.96
CA GLU A 242 -2.92 38.55 38.64
C GLU A 242 -3.62 37.21 38.92
N LYS A 243 -4.91 37.23 39.29
CA LYS A 243 -5.73 36.06 39.60
C LYS A 243 -5.16 35.27 40.77
N THR A 244 -4.87 35.98 41.85
CA THR A 244 -4.48 35.38 43.12
C THR A 244 -5.36 35.93 44.24
N LEU A 245 -5.84 35.03 45.09
CA LEU A 245 -6.52 35.34 46.33
C LEU A 245 -5.48 35.58 47.43
N VAL A 246 -5.40 36.80 47.94
CA VAL A 246 -4.39 37.25 48.91
C VAL A 246 -5.06 37.51 50.26
N PHE A 247 -4.55 36.85 51.30
CA PHE A 247 -4.93 37.07 52.69
C PHE A 247 -3.85 37.95 53.34
N LYS A 248 -4.13 39.25 53.49
CA LYS A 248 -3.14 40.21 53.99
C LYS A 248 -2.91 40.06 55.49
N GLY A 249 -1.64 40.05 55.90
CA GLY A 249 -1.26 39.97 57.30
C GLY A 249 -1.71 38.67 57.99
N ALA A 250 -1.82 37.57 57.25
CA ALA A 250 -2.22 36.27 57.78
C ALA A 250 -1.19 35.74 58.79
N ILE A 251 -1.68 35.18 59.89
CA ILE A 251 -0.84 34.49 60.87
C ILE A 251 -0.74 33.03 60.42
N ALA A 252 0.40 32.67 59.83
CA ALA A 252 0.65 31.33 59.34
C ALA A 252 0.73 30.31 60.51
N SER A 253 0.71 29.02 60.16
CA SER A 253 0.74 27.93 61.16
C SER A 253 2.03 27.88 62.01
N ASP A 254 3.10 28.52 61.55
CA ASP A 254 4.36 28.72 62.29
C ASP A 254 4.33 29.95 63.22
N GLY A 255 3.22 30.70 63.25
CA GLY A 255 3.03 31.90 64.04
C GLY A 255 3.60 33.18 63.41
N MET A 256 4.21 33.11 62.22
CA MET A 256 4.70 34.30 61.53
C MET A 256 3.58 35.01 60.77
N GLN A 257 3.59 36.35 60.84
CA GLN A 257 2.68 37.17 60.08
C GLN A 257 3.24 37.38 58.66
N ARG A 258 2.50 36.93 57.64
CA ARG A 258 2.86 37.10 56.23
C ARG A 258 1.62 37.13 55.35
N ASP A 259 1.75 37.72 54.17
CA ASP A 259 0.69 37.62 53.17
C ASP A 259 0.66 36.22 52.57
N LEU A 260 -0.52 35.62 52.49
CA LEU A 260 -0.74 34.30 51.94
C LEU A 260 -1.50 34.42 50.62
N SER A 261 -0.94 33.88 49.54
CA SER A 261 -1.51 34.00 48.19
C SER A 261 -1.84 32.63 47.60
N ILE A 262 -3.09 32.45 47.15
CA ILE A 262 -3.62 31.24 46.50
C ILE A 262 -3.99 31.57 45.04
N PRO A 263 -3.51 30.82 44.04
CA PRO A 263 -3.90 31.05 42.65
C PRO A 263 -5.38 30.72 42.44
N VAL A 264 -6.06 31.53 41.62
CA VAL A 264 -7.43 31.29 41.18
C VAL A 264 -7.51 31.27 39.64
N ASP A 265 -8.56 30.65 39.11
CA ASP A 265 -8.80 30.66 37.67
C ASP A 265 -9.37 32.02 37.17
N LEU A 266 -9.68 32.09 35.87
CA LEU A 266 -10.26 33.26 35.21
C LEU A 266 -11.58 33.75 35.85
N GLN A 267 -12.32 32.85 36.50
CA GLN A 267 -13.60 33.13 37.15
C GLN A 267 -13.45 33.35 38.66
N GLY A 268 -12.22 33.35 39.19
CA GLY A 268 -12.00 33.49 40.64
C GLY A 268 -12.27 32.21 41.43
N ASN A 269 -12.31 31.04 40.79
CA ASN A 269 -12.43 29.77 41.49
C ASN A 269 -11.06 29.27 41.95
N VAL A 270 -10.99 28.75 43.17
CA VAL A 270 -9.83 28.05 43.72
C VAL A 270 -9.84 26.61 43.22
N LEU A 271 -8.74 26.16 42.62
CA LEU A 271 -8.55 24.75 42.27
C LEU A 271 -8.14 23.97 43.53
N LEU A 272 -8.90 22.93 43.86
CA LEU A 272 -8.74 22.21 45.12
C LEU A 272 -7.66 21.12 45.02
N ASP A 273 -6.73 21.17 45.96
CA ASP A 273 -5.79 20.07 46.22
C ASP A 273 -6.41 19.08 47.20
N TYR A 274 -7.23 18.15 46.70
CA TYR A 274 -7.98 17.23 47.55
C TYR A 274 -7.08 16.42 48.48
N ALA A 275 -7.35 16.55 49.77
CA ALA A 275 -6.69 15.86 50.85
C ALA A 275 -7.44 14.55 51.16
N GLY A 276 -7.19 13.55 50.32
CA GLY A 276 -7.64 12.18 50.52
C GLY A 276 -9.12 11.95 50.23
N ARG A 277 -9.57 10.72 50.47
CA ARG A 277 -10.96 10.29 50.30
C ARG A 277 -11.77 10.52 51.56
N TRP A 278 -13.04 10.89 51.42
CA TRP A 278 -13.98 10.90 52.53
C TRP A 278 -14.12 9.50 53.12
N GLU A 279 -14.35 8.49 52.27
CA GLU A 279 -14.48 7.11 52.72
C GLU A 279 -13.10 6.47 52.99
N GLY A 280 -12.85 6.10 54.25
CA GLY A 280 -11.72 5.26 54.65
C GLY A 280 -10.39 5.98 54.94
N GLU A 281 -10.23 7.24 54.54
CA GLU A 281 -8.97 8.00 54.74
C GLU A 281 -9.13 9.28 55.57
N THR A 282 -10.31 9.92 55.51
CA THR A 282 -10.58 11.14 56.27
C THR A 282 -11.01 10.80 57.69
N GLU A 283 -10.24 11.28 58.66
CA GLU A 283 -10.62 11.20 60.08
C GLU A 283 -11.67 12.29 60.38
N TYR A 284 -12.88 11.87 60.75
CA TYR A 284 -13.94 12.73 61.25
C TYR A 284 -14.51 12.17 62.55
N PHE A 285 -15.17 13.03 63.33
CA PHE A 285 -15.87 12.63 64.55
C PHE A 285 -17.38 12.61 64.31
N PRO A 286 -18.08 11.48 64.49
CA PRO A 286 -19.52 11.47 64.57
C PRO A 286 -20.00 12.45 65.64
N ILE A 287 -21.00 13.26 65.33
CA ILE A 287 -21.50 14.26 66.28
C ILE A 287 -22.07 13.59 67.55
N ILE A 288 -22.56 12.35 67.43
CA ILE A 288 -23.02 11.57 68.58
C ILE A 288 -21.89 11.22 69.56
N ASP A 289 -20.69 10.91 69.07
CA ASP A 289 -19.52 10.66 69.92
C ASP A 289 -19.09 11.91 70.67
N VAL A 290 -19.25 13.08 70.04
CA VAL A 290 -19.00 14.37 70.68
C VAL A 290 -20.00 14.60 71.80
N LEU A 291 -21.30 14.34 71.58
CA LEU A 291 -22.33 14.44 72.61
C LEU A 291 -22.08 13.48 73.78
N ASN A 292 -21.76 12.21 73.49
CA ASN A 292 -21.45 11.21 74.51
C ASN A 292 -20.25 11.62 75.38
N LYS A 293 -19.23 12.26 74.78
CA LYS A 293 -18.11 12.84 75.54
C LYS A 293 -18.52 14.02 76.42
N ILE A 294 -19.45 14.87 75.96
CA ILE A 294 -19.97 15.97 76.77
C ILE A 294 -20.75 15.46 77.98
N GLU A 295 -21.51 14.37 77.81
CA GLU A 295 -22.37 13.81 78.85
C GLU A 295 -21.62 12.94 79.87
N ASN A 296 -20.44 12.41 79.52
CA ASN A 296 -19.62 11.61 80.43
C ASN A 296 -18.76 12.49 81.37
N GLU A 297 -19.15 12.59 82.64
CA GLU A 297 -18.56 13.46 83.67
C GLU A 297 -17.05 13.27 83.93
N LYS A 298 -16.44 12.12 83.58
CA LYS A 298 -15.02 11.82 83.88
C LYS A 298 -14.02 12.36 82.86
N ASP A 299 -14.39 12.40 81.58
CA ASP A 299 -13.51 12.84 80.46
C ASP A 299 -14.02 14.09 79.75
N GLY A 300 -15.30 14.44 79.89
CA GLY A 300 -15.95 15.71 79.55
C GLY A 300 -15.29 16.62 78.49
N ILE A 301 -15.13 17.89 78.87
CA ILE A 301 -14.55 18.94 78.02
C ILE A 301 -13.03 18.80 77.88
N ASP A 302 -12.35 18.20 78.84
CA ASP A 302 -10.89 18.01 78.81
C ASP A 302 -10.45 17.01 77.73
N GLY A 303 -11.26 15.99 77.46
CA GLY A 303 -11.07 15.07 76.34
C GLY A 303 -11.24 15.76 74.99
N LEU A 304 -12.26 16.63 74.87
CA LEU A 304 -12.47 17.44 73.66
C LEU A 304 -11.35 18.47 73.46
N ARG A 305 -10.84 19.07 74.55
CA ARG A 305 -9.74 20.05 74.50
C ARG A 305 -8.52 19.49 73.79
N LYS A 306 -8.11 18.25 74.05
CA LYS A 306 -6.98 17.61 73.35
C LYS A 306 -7.19 17.52 71.83
N THR A 307 -8.44 17.42 71.39
CA THR A 307 -8.79 17.28 69.97
C THR A 307 -8.90 18.63 69.27
N VAL A 308 -9.56 19.64 69.88
CA VAL A 308 -9.99 20.87 69.19
C VAL A 308 -9.27 22.16 69.61
N GLN A 309 -8.46 22.15 70.67
CA GLN A 309 -7.82 23.37 71.18
C GLN A 309 -6.97 24.06 70.12
N GLY A 310 -7.27 25.34 69.86
CA GLY A 310 -6.57 26.18 68.88
C GLY A 310 -6.90 25.89 67.42
N LYS A 311 -7.76 24.90 67.13
CA LYS A 311 -8.07 24.43 65.77
C LYS A 311 -9.38 25.00 65.25
N ALA A 312 -9.55 24.97 63.93
CA ALA A 312 -10.83 25.20 63.28
C ALA A 312 -11.69 23.92 63.38
N VAL A 313 -12.98 24.10 63.64
CA VAL A 313 -13.96 23.01 63.66
C VAL A 313 -15.00 23.25 62.58
N LEU A 314 -15.22 22.27 61.71
CA LEU A 314 -16.27 22.31 60.70
C LEU A 314 -17.27 21.18 60.99
N ILE A 315 -18.51 21.56 61.29
CA ILE A 315 -19.61 20.61 61.51
C ILE A 315 -20.36 20.48 60.19
N ILE A 316 -20.32 19.29 59.59
CA ILE A 316 -20.90 19.01 58.28
C ILE A 316 -22.06 18.05 58.35
N HIS A 317 -22.90 18.10 57.32
CA HIS A 317 -23.90 17.09 57.07
C HIS A 317 -23.33 16.03 56.10
N ALA A 318 -23.16 14.78 56.55
CA ALA A 318 -22.55 13.72 55.74
C ALA A 318 -23.51 12.60 55.29
N ALA A 319 -24.67 12.45 55.96
CA ALA A 319 -25.63 11.36 55.72
C ALA A 319 -26.58 11.59 54.52
N ILE A 320 -26.93 12.85 54.18
CA ILE A 320 -27.86 13.14 53.07
C ILE A 320 -27.26 12.74 51.73
N GLU A 321 -27.88 11.74 51.09
CA GLU A 321 -27.48 11.24 49.77
C GLU A 321 -27.58 12.32 48.68
N ALA A 322 -28.55 13.24 48.79
CA ALA A 322 -28.74 14.34 47.83
C ALA A 322 -27.61 15.38 47.84
N ASP A 323 -26.76 15.40 48.87
CA ASP A 323 -25.61 16.29 48.99
C ASP A 323 -24.29 15.62 48.60
N LYS A 324 -24.32 14.36 48.14
CA LYS A 324 -23.11 13.68 47.66
C LYS A 324 -22.64 14.29 46.34
N ARG A 325 -21.34 14.60 46.27
CA ARG A 325 -20.63 15.25 45.16
C ARG A 325 -19.53 14.34 44.62
N ARG A 326 -19.33 14.34 43.30
CA ARG A 326 -18.24 13.62 42.65
C ARG A 326 -16.93 14.43 42.74
N THR A 327 -15.88 13.88 43.33
CA THR A 327 -14.55 14.50 43.43
C THR A 327 -13.54 13.75 42.54
N PRO A 328 -12.31 14.26 42.36
CA PRO A 328 -11.26 13.53 41.64
C PRO A 328 -10.90 12.16 42.24
N LEU A 329 -11.08 11.99 43.55
CA LEU A 329 -10.62 10.80 44.29
C LEU A 329 -11.73 9.79 44.56
N GLU A 330 -13.00 10.23 44.60
CA GLU A 330 -14.15 9.37 44.88
C GLU A 330 -15.46 9.91 44.25
N LEU A 331 -16.47 9.04 44.11
CA LEU A 331 -17.72 9.40 43.45
C LEU A 331 -18.76 10.06 44.38
N LYS A 332 -18.65 9.84 45.70
CA LYS A 332 -19.65 10.26 46.69
C LYS A 332 -18.98 10.90 47.92
N ALA A 333 -18.64 12.18 47.82
CA ALA A 333 -18.18 12.96 48.97
C ALA A 333 -19.27 13.93 49.46
N PRO A 334 -19.45 14.16 50.77
CA PRO A 334 -20.37 15.19 51.26
C PRO A 334 -20.01 16.60 50.74
N GLY A 335 -20.99 17.48 50.56
CA GLY A 335 -20.74 18.87 50.14
C GLY A 335 -19.80 19.62 51.09
N GLY A 336 -19.98 19.42 52.40
CA GLY A 336 -19.11 19.96 53.43
C GLY A 336 -17.64 19.50 53.34
N PHE A 337 -17.36 18.36 52.69
CA PHE A 337 -15.98 17.92 52.43
C PHE A 337 -15.27 18.82 51.43
N ILE A 338 -15.98 19.43 50.48
CA ILE A 338 -15.43 20.41 49.54
C ILE A 338 -14.98 21.67 50.32
N LEU A 339 -15.80 22.11 51.30
CA LEU A 339 -15.49 23.24 52.17
C LEU A 339 -14.27 22.97 53.05
N ALA A 340 -14.17 21.76 53.60
CA ALA A 340 -13.00 21.30 54.35
C ALA A 340 -11.72 21.34 53.50
N ASN A 341 -11.80 20.90 52.24
CA ASN A 341 -10.68 20.93 51.30
C ASN A 341 -10.33 22.34 50.84
N THR A 342 -11.30 23.25 50.77
CA THR A 342 -11.09 24.68 50.50
C THR A 342 -10.27 25.30 51.63
N PHE A 343 -10.69 25.08 52.89
CA PHE A 343 -9.94 25.49 54.07
C PHE A 343 -8.52 24.90 54.07
N ASN A 344 -8.41 23.60 53.82
CA ASN A 344 -7.13 22.90 53.80
C ASN A 344 -6.18 23.48 52.75
N THR A 345 -6.67 23.73 51.53
CA THR A 345 -5.87 24.29 50.42
C THR A 345 -5.29 25.66 50.80
N ILE A 346 -6.08 26.51 51.45
CA ILE A 346 -5.64 27.85 51.88
C ILE A 346 -4.63 27.75 53.02
N VAL A 347 -4.97 27.05 54.10
CA VAL A 347 -4.15 27.03 55.34
C VAL A 347 -2.83 26.26 55.16
N THR A 348 -2.80 25.25 54.29
CA THR A 348 -1.58 24.48 54.00
C THR A 348 -0.73 25.06 52.86
N GLU A 349 -1.21 26.10 52.18
CA GLU A 349 -0.56 26.71 51.02
C GLU A 349 -0.21 25.71 49.89
N ARG A 350 -1.01 24.64 49.75
CA ARG A 350 -0.86 23.66 48.67
C ARG A 350 -1.42 24.23 47.37
N LYS A 351 -0.57 24.96 46.66
CA LYS A 351 -0.95 25.68 45.45
C LYS A 351 -0.93 24.75 44.25
N LEU A 352 -2.04 24.70 43.53
CA LEU A 352 -2.08 24.14 42.19
C LEU A 352 -1.99 25.28 41.17
N HIS A 353 -0.93 25.25 40.35
CA HIS A 353 -0.66 26.27 39.36
C HIS A 353 -1.18 25.82 37.99
N LEU A 354 -2.25 26.47 37.53
CA LEU A 354 -2.73 26.29 36.17
C LEU A 354 -1.85 27.12 35.22
N LEU A 355 -1.29 26.46 34.19
CA LEU A 355 -0.52 27.18 33.19
C LEU A 355 -1.41 28.21 32.46
N PRO A 356 -0.94 29.44 32.21
CA PRO A 356 -1.61 30.39 31.35
C PRO A 356 -1.92 29.80 29.97
N VAL A 357 -3.05 30.17 29.39
CA VAL A 357 -3.52 29.65 28.09
C VAL A 357 -2.44 29.78 27.00
N TRP A 358 -1.72 30.89 26.95
CA TRP A 358 -0.67 31.10 25.94
C TRP A 358 0.54 30.16 26.13
N GLU A 359 0.91 29.82 27.37
CA GLU A 359 1.96 28.85 27.67
C GLU A 359 1.55 27.43 27.27
N GLN A 360 0.28 27.08 27.50
CA GLN A 360 -0.30 25.80 27.06
C GLN A 360 -0.21 25.61 25.54
N TRP A 361 -0.58 26.65 24.79
CA TRP A 361 -0.48 26.64 23.32
C TRP A 361 0.96 26.71 22.83
N GLY A 362 1.83 27.48 23.51
CA GLY A 362 3.26 27.52 23.22
C GLY A 362 3.91 26.14 23.35
N LEU A 363 3.63 25.44 24.45
CA LEU A 363 4.10 24.08 24.72
C LEU A 363 3.62 23.08 23.67
N THR A 364 2.34 23.19 23.26
CA THR A 364 1.75 22.38 22.18
C THR A 364 2.48 22.63 20.85
N GLY A 365 2.73 23.88 20.50
CA GLY A 365 3.45 24.25 19.27
C GLY A 365 4.90 23.75 19.28
N VAL A 366 5.62 23.93 20.39
CA VAL A 366 6.99 23.42 20.55
C VAL A 366 7.01 21.89 20.40
N LEU A 367 6.14 21.16 21.09
CA LEU A 367 6.06 19.70 20.98
C LEU A 367 5.75 19.26 19.54
N ALA A 368 4.80 19.91 18.87
CA ALA A 368 4.44 19.61 17.48
C ALA A 368 5.62 19.83 16.52
N ILE A 369 6.43 20.87 16.72
CA ILE A 369 7.64 21.12 15.93
C ILE A 369 8.69 20.02 16.18
N PHE A 370 8.95 19.65 17.43
CA PHE A 370 9.89 18.57 17.76
C PHE A 370 9.44 17.22 17.21
N VAL A 371 8.14 16.92 17.26
CA VAL A 371 7.54 15.72 16.66
C VAL A 371 7.70 15.72 15.15
N ALA A 372 7.36 16.82 14.47
CA ALA A 372 7.54 16.95 13.03
C ALA A 372 9.03 16.82 12.64
N TRP A 373 9.92 17.43 13.41
CA TRP A 373 11.36 17.34 13.20
C TRP A 373 11.87 15.91 13.36
N SER A 374 11.49 15.22 14.45
CA SER A 374 11.80 13.82 14.68
C SER A 374 11.25 12.92 13.55
N ALA A 375 10.02 13.16 13.11
CA ALA A 375 9.36 12.38 12.07
C ALA A 375 10.00 12.57 10.68
N LEU A 376 10.57 13.75 10.40
CA LEU A 376 11.30 14.03 9.17
C LEU A 376 12.77 13.57 9.22
N LEU A 377 13.40 13.63 10.40
CA LEU A 377 14.79 13.23 10.59
C LEU A 377 14.96 11.71 10.63
N LEU A 378 14.04 11.02 11.29
CA LEU A 378 14.04 9.55 11.42
C LEU A 378 13.13 8.97 10.34
N GLN A 379 13.62 7.97 9.59
CA GLN A 379 12.83 7.32 8.52
C GLN A 379 12.31 5.94 8.96
N GLY A 380 11.15 5.55 8.43
CA GLY A 380 10.52 4.25 8.69
C GLY A 380 10.11 4.08 10.16
N TRP A 381 10.22 2.86 10.69
CA TRP A 381 9.80 2.54 12.07
C TRP A 381 10.50 3.36 13.16
N ARG A 382 11.70 3.89 12.88
CA ARG A 382 12.45 4.75 13.80
C ARG A 382 11.73 6.07 14.09
N SER A 383 10.96 6.59 13.13
CA SER A 383 10.15 7.80 13.31
C SER A 383 9.06 7.56 14.35
N LEU A 384 8.38 6.41 14.27
CA LEU A 384 7.35 6.02 15.24
C LEU A 384 7.94 5.92 16.64
N VAL A 385 9.11 5.28 16.79
CA VAL A 385 9.79 5.20 18.09
C VAL A 385 10.15 6.59 18.61
N GLY A 386 10.73 7.46 17.79
CA GLY A 386 11.10 8.82 18.21
C GLY A 386 9.89 9.65 18.66
N VAL A 387 8.80 9.60 17.90
CA VAL A 387 7.54 10.28 18.25
C VAL A 387 6.94 9.71 19.54
N SER A 388 6.90 8.38 19.69
CA SER A 388 6.41 7.74 20.91
C SER A 388 7.24 8.12 22.14
N VAL A 389 8.57 8.16 22.01
CA VAL A 389 9.47 8.57 23.11
C VAL A 389 9.19 10.01 23.52
N LEU A 390 9.02 10.94 22.57
CA LEU A 390 8.68 12.34 22.87
C LEU A 390 7.33 12.45 23.58
N GLY A 391 6.30 11.72 23.13
CA GLY A 391 4.99 11.70 23.78
C GLY A 391 5.05 11.16 25.21
N VAL A 392 5.78 10.06 25.43
CA VAL A 392 5.95 9.45 26.76
C VAL A 392 6.73 10.38 27.69
N LEU A 393 7.83 10.99 27.22
CA LEU A 393 8.61 11.94 28.00
C LEU A 393 7.78 13.16 28.40
N TYR A 394 6.93 13.65 27.48
CA TYR A 394 6.02 14.76 27.76
C TYR A 394 5.01 14.40 28.85
N ILE A 395 4.32 13.26 28.72
CA ILE A 395 3.35 12.80 29.71
C ILE A 395 4.04 12.58 31.07
N ALA A 396 5.17 11.87 31.10
CA ALA A 396 5.92 11.64 32.34
C ALA A 396 6.36 12.97 32.98
N GLY A 397 6.82 13.93 32.18
CA GLY A 397 7.16 15.28 32.64
C GLY A 397 5.96 16.03 33.20
N ALA A 398 4.79 15.95 32.57
CA ALA A 398 3.57 16.60 33.03
C ALA A 398 3.06 16.00 34.37
N TYR A 399 3.10 14.67 34.51
CA TYR A 399 2.77 14.00 35.77
C TYR A 399 3.79 14.32 36.88
N GLY A 400 5.07 14.34 36.55
CA GLY A 400 6.13 14.74 37.47
C GLY A 400 5.96 16.18 37.95
N ALA A 401 5.75 17.13 37.03
CA ALA A 401 5.55 18.54 37.35
C ALA A 401 4.33 18.76 38.26
N PHE A 402 3.26 18.00 38.04
CA PHE A 402 2.08 18.00 38.90
C PHE A 402 2.40 17.45 40.31
N ALA A 403 3.10 16.33 40.41
CA ALA A 403 3.40 15.68 41.68
C ALA A 403 4.38 16.47 42.55
N TRP A 404 5.43 17.06 41.95
CA TRP A 404 6.48 17.76 42.70
C TRP A 404 6.21 19.26 42.88
N PHE A 405 5.56 19.93 41.92
CA PHE A 405 5.40 21.39 41.92
C PHE A 405 3.95 21.85 41.90
N GLY A 406 2.97 20.93 41.88
CA GLY A 406 1.55 21.30 41.75
C GLY A 406 1.21 21.95 40.42
N MET A 407 2.05 21.81 39.39
CA MET A 407 1.81 22.41 38.07
C MET A 407 0.87 21.56 37.23
N VAL A 408 -0.24 22.15 36.80
CA VAL A 408 -1.26 21.49 35.96
C VAL A 408 -0.98 21.82 34.49
N ALA A 409 -0.16 20.99 33.85
CA ALA A 409 0.10 21.06 32.41
C ALA A 409 -0.99 20.35 31.57
N PRO A 410 -1.30 20.85 30.35
CA PRO A 410 -2.31 20.23 29.48
C PRO A 410 -1.77 18.94 28.87
N ILE A 411 -2.53 17.85 28.84
CA ILE A 411 -2.05 16.58 28.24
C ILE A 411 -2.72 16.31 26.91
N VAL A 412 -4.03 16.52 26.81
CA VAL A 412 -4.82 16.13 25.64
C VAL A 412 -4.43 16.95 24.43
N VAL A 413 -4.37 18.28 24.57
CA VAL A 413 -4.09 19.20 23.46
C VAL A 413 -2.70 18.94 22.83
N PRO A 414 -1.60 18.83 23.59
CA PRO A 414 -0.30 18.44 23.04
C PRO A 414 -0.28 17.06 22.38
N MET A 415 -0.99 16.08 22.94
CA MET A 415 -1.06 14.74 22.36
C MET A 415 -1.83 14.69 21.04
N VAL A 416 -2.92 15.47 20.91
CA VAL A 416 -3.59 15.66 19.62
C VAL A 416 -2.65 16.35 18.63
N GLY A 417 -1.90 17.36 19.07
CA GLY A 417 -0.87 18.02 18.26
C GLY A 417 0.21 17.08 17.75
N LEU A 418 0.66 16.13 18.57
CA LEU A 418 1.61 15.09 18.19
C LEU A 418 1.05 14.21 17.06
N VAL A 419 -0.22 13.80 17.13
CA VAL A 419 -0.86 12.98 16.09
C VAL A 419 -1.00 13.77 14.79
N VAL A 420 -1.46 15.01 14.86
CA VAL A 420 -1.63 15.89 13.69
C VAL A 420 -0.27 16.18 13.03
N ALA A 421 0.76 16.50 13.81
CA ALA A 421 2.11 16.76 13.30
C ALA A 421 2.75 15.53 12.66
N SER A 422 2.55 14.34 13.25
CA SER A 422 3.02 13.08 12.67
C SER A 422 2.35 12.80 11.32
N GLY A 423 1.03 12.97 11.23
CA GLY A 423 0.29 12.86 9.97
C GLY A 423 0.73 13.89 8.93
N GLY A 424 0.99 15.13 9.36
CA GLY A 424 1.52 16.20 8.51
C GLY A 424 2.90 15.85 7.93
N ALA A 425 3.80 15.27 8.72
CA ALA A 425 5.11 14.83 8.26
C ALA A 425 5.04 13.65 7.26
N LEU A 426 4.14 12.68 7.51
CA LEU A 426 3.92 11.55 6.60
C LEU A 426 3.35 12.00 5.25
N THR A 427 2.40 12.93 5.26
CA THR A 427 1.83 13.49 4.03
C THR A 427 2.85 14.33 3.27
N TRP A 428 3.67 15.12 3.98
CA TRP A 428 4.76 15.92 3.39
C TRP A 428 5.79 15.04 2.67
N THR A 429 6.26 13.98 3.32
CA THR A 429 7.23 13.04 2.72
C THR A 429 6.64 12.29 1.52
N SER A 430 5.38 11.87 1.61
CA SER A 430 4.66 11.24 0.49
C SER A 430 4.51 12.20 -0.70
N TRP A 431 4.22 13.48 -0.43
CA TRP A 431 4.07 14.50 -1.46
C TRP A 431 5.39 14.82 -2.17
N LEU A 432 6.50 14.92 -1.43
CA LEU A 432 7.84 15.07 -2.01
C LEU A 432 8.23 13.86 -2.87
N GLY A 433 7.89 12.64 -2.43
CA GLY A 433 8.10 11.41 -3.19
C GLY A 433 7.35 11.43 -4.54
N LEU A 434 6.08 11.86 -4.54
CA LEU A 434 5.30 12.01 -5.78
C LEU A 434 5.88 13.06 -6.73
N GLY A 435 6.46 14.13 -6.21
CA GLY A 435 7.14 15.15 -7.01
C GLY A 435 8.35 14.61 -7.77
N GLN A 436 9.22 13.87 -7.07
CA GLN A 436 10.41 13.25 -7.67
C GLN A 436 10.05 12.18 -8.70
N VAL A 437 8.99 11.40 -8.44
CA VAL A 437 8.49 10.39 -9.40
C VAL A 437 7.99 11.06 -10.67
N ARG A 438 7.21 12.14 -10.57
CA ARG A 438 6.72 12.88 -11.76
C ARG A 438 7.84 13.51 -12.58
N GLU A 439 8.87 14.04 -11.91
CA GLU A 439 10.04 14.60 -12.60
C GLU A 439 10.90 13.51 -13.27
N ALA A 440 11.02 12.34 -12.64
CA ALA A 440 11.68 11.19 -13.24
C ALA A 440 10.88 10.63 -14.43
N GLU A 441 9.56 10.57 -14.33
CA GLU A 441 8.65 10.14 -15.41
C GLU A 441 8.72 11.10 -16.62
N SER A 442 8.74 12.42 -16.40
CA SER A 442 8.83 13.38 -17.49
C SER A 442 10.17 13.31 -18.22
N LYS A 443 11.28 13.16 -17.48
CA LYS A 443 12.62 12.93 -18.05
C LYS A 443 12.68 11.60 -18.84
N ARG A 444 12.01 10.55 -18.36
CA ARG A 444 11.90 9.26 -19.07
C ARG A 444 11.11 9.38 -20.37
N MET A 445 9.95 10.06 -20.34
CA MET A 445 9.13 10.27 -21.55
C MET A 445 9.88 11.06 -22.62
N ALA A 446 10.62 12.10 -22.23
CA ALA A 446 11.43 12.89 -23.16
C ALA A 446 12.52 12.04 -23.84
N LEU A 447 13.23 11.20 -23.07
CA LEU A 447 14.25 10.29 -23.60
C LEU A 447 13.66 9.18 -24.50
N GLN A 448 12.49 8.65 -24.16
CA GLN A 448 11.79 7.65 -24.99
C GLN A 448 11.35 8.24 -26.34
N GLN A 449 10.86 9.48 -26.34
CA GLN A 449 10.44 10.15 -27.57
C GLN A 449 11.62 10.43 -28.51
N GLU A 450 12.78 10.81 -27.96
CA GLU A 450 14.03 10.99 -28.72
C GLU A 450 14.50 9.68 -29.37
N VAL A 451 14.48 8.58 -28.63
CA VAL A 451 14.86 7.25 -29.15
C VAL A 451 13.90 6.75 -30.22
N MET A 452 12.58 6.91 -30.03
CA MET A 452 11.60 6.56 -31.08
C MET A 452 11.85 7.36 -32.36
N GLY A 453 12.18 8.65 -32.25
CA GLY A 453 12.52 9.48 -33.40
C GLY A 453 13.74 8.96 -34.18
N LEU A 454 14.77 8.52 -33.47
CA LEU A 454 15.98 7.93 -34.06
C LEU A 454 15.71 6.57 -34.72
N HIS A 455 14.87 5.71 -34.11
CA HIS A 455 14.45 4.45 -34.72
C HIS A 455 13.64 4.68 -36.01
N GLY A 456 12.72 5.64 -36.01
CA GLY A 456 11.97 6.01 -37.21
C GLY A 456 12.86 6.56 -38.33
N LEU A 457 13.92 7.31 -37.98
CA LEU A 457 14.92 7.77 -38.96
C LEU A 457 15.73 6.60 -39.54
N ARG A 458 16.13 5.65 -38.69
CA ARG A 458 16.84 4.43 -39.10
C ARG A 458 16.02 3.58 -40.07
N GLU A 459 14.73 3.38 -39.81
CA GLU A 459 13.83 2.66 -40.72
C GLU A 459 13.72 3.34 -42.09
N LYS A 460 13.61 4.68 -42.12
CA LYS A 460 13.60 5.43 -43.39
C LYS A 460 14.90 5.29 -44.15
N GLN A 461 16.04 5.33 -43.46
CA GLN A 461 17.36 5.11 -44.07
C GLN A 461 17.49 3.68 -44.61
N GLU A 462 16.99 2.68 -43.89
CA GLU A 462 17.02 1.28 -44.30
C GLU A 462 16.15 1.04 -45.54
N ALA A 463 14.95 1.63 -45.60
CA ALA A 463 14.11 1.61 -46.79
C ALA A 463 14.78 2.26 -48.00
N ARG A 464 15.46 3.40 -47.82
CA ARG A 464 16.23 4.08 -48.87
C ARG A 464 17.39 3.23 -49.37
N ILE A 465 18.12 2.56 -48.47
CA ILE A 465 19.20 1.64 -48.85
C ILE A 465 18.66 0.47 -49.67
N ARG A 466 17.54 -0.15 -49.27
CA ARG A 466 16.92 -1.24 -50.05
C ARG A 466 16.50 -0.80 -51.45
N GLN A 467 15.96 0.41 -51.59
CA GLN A 467 15.61 0.97 -52.91
C GLN A 467 16.84 1.18 -53.80
N LEU A 468 17.93 1.72 -53.23
CA LEU A 468 19.19 1.92 -53.95
C LEU A 468 19.86 0.58 -54.31
N GLU A 469 19.82 -0.42 -53.43
CA GLU A 469 20.33 -1.77 -53.71
C GLU A 469 19.55 -2.45 -54.84
N ALA A 470 18.21 -2.33 -54.84
CA ALA A 470 17.37 -2.84 -55.92
C ALA A 470 17.67 -2.13 -57.26
N ALA A 471 17.85 -0.81 -57.24
CA ALA A 471 18.20 -0.03 -58.43
C ALA A 471 19.60 -0.36 -58.96
N SER A 472 20.57 -0.59 -58.06
CA SER A 472 21.93 -1.05 -58.40
C SER A 472 21.90 -2.44 -59.05
N ALA A 473 21.16 -3.38 -58.47
CA ALA A 473 21.00 -4.72 -59.02
C ALA A 473 20.36 -4.70 -60.42
N ALA A 474 19.34 -3.87 -60.62
CA ALA A 474 18.71 -3.68 -61.92
C ALA A 474 19.71 -3.12 -62.95
N ALA A 475 20.48 -2.09 -62.59
CA ALA A 475 21.50 -1.51 -63.45
C ALA A 475 22.62 -2.50 -63.82
N GLN A 476 22.97 -3.41 -62.90
CA GLN A 476 23.98 -4.44 -63.12
C GLN A 476 23.49 -5.53 -64.08
N SER A 477 22.21 -5.88 -64.03
CA SER A 477 21.62 -6.83 -65.00
C SER A 477 21.54 -6.25 -66.42
N ALA A 478 21.24 -4.96 -66.56
CA ALA A 478 21.21 -4.26 -67.85
C ALA A 478 22.59 -4.20 -68.53
N ARG A 479 23.67 -4.12 -67.75
CA ARG A 479 25.05 -4.07 -68.23
C ARG A 479 25.40 -5.23 -69.17
N LEU A 480 25.11 -6.45 -68.75
CA LEU A 480 25.48 -7.66 -69.48
C LEU A 480 24.82 -7.68 -70.86
N THR A 481 23.53 -7.32 -70.91
CA THR A 481 22.75 -7.26 -72.15
C THR A 481 23.27 -6.17 -73.11
N GLN A 482 23.68 -5.01 -72.57
CA GLN A 482 24.17 -3.89 -73.37
C GLN A 482 25.60 -4.09 -73.88
N GLU A 483 26.50 -4.60 -73.05
CA GLU A 483 27.87 -4.95 -73.45
C GLU A 483 27.85 -6.05 -74.53
N GLN A 484 26.94 -7.00 -74.42
CA GLN A 484 26.72 -8.01 -75.46
C GLN A 484 26.20 -7.39 -76.76
N ALA A 485 25.20 -6.51 -76.71
CA ALA A 485 24.69 -5.82 -77.90
C ALA A 485 25.73 -4.91 -78.59
N LEU A 486 26.63 -4.29 -77.81
CA LEU A 486 27.77 -3.52 -78.32
C LEU A 486 28.78 -4.42 -79.02
N ASN A 487 29.17 -5.53 -78.39
CA ASN A 487 30.10 -6.51 -78.97
C ASN A 487 29.54 -7.11 -80.27
N ASP A 488 28.26 -7.48 -80.30
CA ASP A 488 27.60 -8.00 -81.49
C ASP A 488 27.60 -6.97 -82.63
N SER A 489 27.33 -5.70 -82.31
CA SER A 489 27.34 -4.60 -83.28
C SER A 489 28.75 -4.32 -83.81
N GLN A 490 29.78 -4.40 -82.96
CA GLN A 490 31.18 -4.23 -83.36
C GLN A 490 31.68 -5.40 -84.23
N HIS A 491 31.29 -6.64 -83.90
CA HIS A 491 31.63 -7.81 -84.71
C HIS A 491 31.00 -7.72 -86.11
N LEU A 492 29.71 -7.37 -86.18
CA LEU A 492 29.00 -7.16 -87.45
C LEU A 492 29.64 -6.03 -88.28
N LEU A 493 30.10 -4.96 -87.63
CA LEU A 493 30.81 -3.87 -88.30
C LEU A 493 32.08 -4.37 -88.99
N VAL A 494 32.92 -5.15 -88.29
CA VAL A 494 34.16 -5.72 -88.84
C VAL A 494 33.84 -6.61 -90.06
N GLU A 495 32.83 -7.47 -89.95
CA GLU A 495 32.39 -8.35 -91.03
C GLU A 495 31.92 -7.56 -92.26
N GLN A 496 31.13 -6.49 -92.07
CA GLN A 496 30.66 -5.64 -93.16
C GLN A 496 31.78 -4.81 -93.80
N VAL A 497 32.77 -4.34 -93.03
CA VAL A 497 33.96 -3.67 -93.57
C VAL A 497 34.74 -4.61 -94.49
N ASP A 498 34.93 -5.87 -94.07
CA ASP A 498 35.63 -6.87 -94.87
C ASP A 498 34.84 -7.28 -96.12
N TYR A 499 33.50 -7.33 -96.03
CA TYR A 499 32.62 -7.56 -97.17
C TYR A 499 32.70 -6.42 -98.20
N VAL A 500 32.64 -5.16 -97.75
CA VAL A 500 32.78 -3.99 -98.62
C VAL A 500 34.15 -3.98 -99.29
N LYS A 501 35.25 -4.26 -98.57
CA LYS A 501 36.60 -4.37 -99.15
C LYS A 501 36.71 -5.46 -100.20
N ARG A 502 36.03 -6.60 -99.98
CA ARG A 502 35.98 -7.70 -100.96
C ARG A 502 35.27 -7.27 -102.24
N LEU A 503 34.10 -6.63 -102.12
CA LEU A 503 33.35 -6.08 -103.27
C LEU A 503 34.12 -4.99 -104.01
N GLU A 504 34.86 -4.12 -103.29
CA GLU A 504 35.75 -3.13 -103.91
C GLU A 504 36.89 -3.79 -104.71
N GLY A 505 37.47 -4.87 -104.18
CA GLY A 505 38.46 -5.69 -104.87
C GLY A 505 37.90 -6.37 -106.13
N GLU A 506 36.72 -6.98 -106.04
CA GLU A 506 36.02 -7.61 -107.17
C GLU A 506 35.66 -6.59 -108.26
N LEU A 507 35.16 -5.40 -107.88
CA LEU A 507 34.86 -4.31 -108.81
C LEU A 507 36.13 -3.74 -109.48
N ALA A 508 37.26 -3.69 -108.77
CA ALA A 508 38.55 -3.26 -109.33
C ALA A 508 39.08 -4.24 -110.39
N ILE A 509 38.87 -5.55 -110.17
CA ILE A 509 39.21 -6.61 -111.14
C ILE A 509 38.35 -6.45 -112.40
N VAL A 510 37.03 -6.26 -112.27
CA VAL A 510 36.11 -6.06 -113.41
C VAL A 510 36.40 -4.76 -114.17
N LYS A 511 36.87 -3.69 -113.51
CA LYS A 511 37.26 -2.41 -114.14
C LYS A 511 38.59 -2.46 -114.90
N GLY A 512 39.48 -3.40 -114.57
CA GLY A 512 40.82 -3.54 -115.16
C GLY A 512 40.92 -4.47 -116.38
N ALA A 513 39.84 -5.15 -116.78
CA ALA A 513 39.85 -6.13 -117.86
C ALA A 513 39.93 -5.47 -119.28
N PRO A 514 40.86 -5.90 -120.16
CA PRO A 514 40.98 -5.39 -121.54
C PRO A 514 39.81 -5.80 -122.44
N ARG A 515 39.44 -4.93 -123.40
CA ARG A 515 38.12 -4.86 -124.06
C ARG A 515 37.85 -5.85 -125.21
N GLU A 516 38.59 -6.94 -125.33
CA GLU A 516 38.41 -7.90 -126.43
C GLU A 516 38.26 -9.33 -125.91
N GLN A 517 37.10 -9.92 -126.19
CA GLN A 517 36.63 -11.30 -125.91
C GLN A 517 35.67 -11.44 -124.70
N GLY A 518 34.40 -11.78 -125.01
CA GLY A 518 33.45 -12.37 -124.07
C GLY A 518 32.96 -11.46 -122.95
N VAL A 519 32.03 -10.56 -123.27
CA VAL A 519 31.16 -9.77 -122.38
C VAL A 519 31.03 -10.35 -120.95
N PRO A 520 31.62 -9.74 -119.90
CA PRO A 520 30.89 -9.47 -118.67
C PRO A 520 30.04 -8.24 -118.97
N SER A 521 28.72 -8.43 -118.99
CA SER A 521 27.79 -7.41 -119.47
C SER A 521 27.91 -6.14 -118.64
N ALA A 522 27.59 -5.00 -119.24
CA ALA A 522 27.40 -3.76 -118.47
C ALA A 522 26.51 -4.00 -117.22
N GLU A 523 25.66 -5.03 -117.26
CA GLU A 523 24.81 -5.50 -116.15
C GLU A 523 25.59 -6.09 -114.96
N GLU A 524 26.70 -6.82 -115.14
CA GLU A 524 27.48 -7.35 -114.00
C GLU A 524 28.21 -6.24 -113.24
N ARG A 525 28.75 -5.27 -113.98
CA ARG A 525 29.36 -4.08 -113.39
C ARG A 525 28.31 -3.20 -112.70
N GLU A 526 27.17 -2.98 -113.32
CA GLU A 526 26.05 -2.22 -112.74
C GLU A 526 25.51 -2.93 -111.49
N ARG A 527 25.39 -4.26 -111.51
CA ARG A 527 25.00 -5.09 -110.35
C ARG A 527 25.98 -4.93 -109.19
N LEU A 528 27.29 -5.07 -109.41
CA LEU A 528 28.30 -4.88 -108.36
C LEU A 528 28.38 -3.44 -107.86
N GLU A 529 28.18 -2.43 -108.72
CA GLU A 529 28.14 -1.03 -108.30
C GLU A 529 26.89 -0.73 -107.43
N ILE A 530 25.73 -1.30 -107.76
CA ILE A 530 24.50 -1.23 -106.95
C ILE A 530 24.69 -1.96 -105.62
N GLU A 531 25.25 -3.17 -105.65
CA GLU A 531 25.47 -4.01 -104.47
C GLU A 531 26.51 -3.39 -103.52
N LEU A 532 27.58 -2.82 -104.05
CA LEU A 532 28.57 -2.06 -103.26
C LEU A 532 27.95 -0.80 -102.65
N ARG A 533 27.10 -0.07 -103.38
CA ARG A 533 26.39 1.11 -102.86
C ARG A 533 25.49 0.73 -101.69
N ARG A 534 24.72 -0.34 -101.84
CA ARG A 534 23.87 -0.89 -100.78
C ARG A 534 24.69 -1.36 -99.57
N ALA A 535 25.79 -2.09 -99.78
CA ALA A 535 26.66 -2.55 -98.72
C ALA A 535 27.32 -1.38 -97.95
N LYS A 536 27.69 -0.29 -98.66
CA LYS A 536 28.20 0.94 -98.02
C LYS A 536 27.13 1.66 -97.20
N GLU A 537 25.89 1.71 -97.67
CA GLU A 537 24.76 2.27 -96.90
C GLU A 537 24.46 1.44 -95.64
N GLU A 538 24.48 0.11 -95.75
CA GLU A 538 24.32 -0.81 -94.62
C GLU A 538 25.48 -0.70 -93.61
N LEU A 539 26.73 -0.52 -94.08
CA LEU A 539 27.89 -0.30 -93.22
C LEU A 539 27.75 0.99 -92.40
N VAL A 540 27.33 2.09 -93.02
CA VAL A 540 27.10 3.37 -92.32
C VAL A 540 25.97 3.23 -91.29
N GLN A 541 24.93 2.45 -91.57
CA GLN A 541 23.88 2.17 -90.58
C GLN A 541 24.41 1.35 -89.40
N THR A 542 25.27 0.36 -89.66
CA THR A 542 25.88 -0.48 -88.63
C THR A 542 26.87 0.32 -87.77
N GLU A 543 27.65 1.23 -88.37
CA GLU A 543 28.54 2.16 -87.68
C GLU A 543 27.76 3.09 -86.74
N ASN A 544 26.68 3.70 -87.22
CA ASN A 544 25.79 4.52 -86.40
C ASN A 544 25.16 3.71 -85.24
N ARG A 545 24.85 2.44 -85.46
CA ARG A 545 24.31 1.54 -84.42
C ARG A 545 25.36 1.21 -83.35
N ALA A 546 26.61 0.96 -83.74
CA ALA A 546 27.71 0.71 -82.82
C ALA A 546 28.04 1.96 -81.97
N VAL A 547 28.14 3.13 -82.61
CA VAL A 547 28.36 4.42 -81.91
C VAL A 547 27.21 4.72 -80.95
N LYS A 548 25.96 4.46 -81.35
CA LYS A 548 24.79 4.61 -80.48
C LYS A 548 24.89 3.73 -79.23
N TRP A 549 25.26 2.46 -79.38
CA TRP A 549 25.43 1.55 -78.24
C TRP A 549 26.61 1.93 -77.35
N GLN A 550 27.70 2.44 -77.93
CA GLN A 550 28.84 2.95 -77.17
C GLN A 550 28.44 4.12 -76.28
N ASN A 551 27.73 5.11 -76.83
CA ASN A 551 27.23 6.26 -76.06
C ASN A 551 26.26 5.85 -74.94
N ILE A 552 25.39 4.85 -75.18
CA ILE A 552 24.48 4.30 -74.17
C ILE A 552 25.27 3.64 -73.04
N CYS A 553 26.28 2.83 -73.36
CA CYS A 553 27.12 2.17 -72.36
C CYS A 553 27.90 3.18 -71.50
N GLU A 554 28.46 4.23 -72.11
CA GLU A 554 29.17 5.31 -71.40
C GLU A 554 28.24 6.10 -70.46
N TYR A 555 27.05 6.47 -70.94
CA TYR A 555 26.07 7.18 -70.13
C TYR A 555 25.60 6.34 -68.93
N GLU A 556 25.31 5.06 -69.13
CA GLU A 556 24.89 4.18 -68.05
C GLU A 556 26.02 3.83 -67.07
N ALA A 557 27.27 3.77 -67.53
CA ALA A 557 28.42 3.63 -66.65
C ALA A 557 28.50 4.81 -65.66
N GLN A 558 28.33 6.04 -66.13
CA GLN A 558 28.28 7.23 -65.28
C GLN A 558 27.07 7.22 -64.33
N ALA A 559 25.90 6.75 -64.78
CA ALA A 559 24.71 6.64 -63.93
C ALA A 559 24.90 5.61 -62.79
N ARG A 560 25.57 4.49 -63.07
CA ARG A 560 25.91 3.46 -62.07
C ARG A 560 26.87 3.99 -61.02
N GLU A 561 27.91 4.70 -61.42
CA GLU A 561 28.89 5.29 -60.50
C GLU A 561 28.22 6.28 -59.52
N ARG A 562 27.28 7.09 -60.01
CA ARG A 562 26.46 7.98 -59.16
C ARG A 562 25.62 7.19 -58.15
N LEU A 563 24.99 6.11 -58.59
CA LEU A 563 24.11 5.29 -57.78
C LEU A 563 24.89 4.52 -56.69
N GLU A 564 26.08 4.00 -57.01
CA GLU A 564 27.00 3.41 -56.03
C GLU A 564 27.49 4.43 -55.00
N THR A 565 27.77 5.66 -55.44
CA THR A 565 28.16 6.75 -54.56
C THR A 565 27.03 7.13 -53.60
N GLU A 566 25.80 7.24 -54.09
CA GLU A 566 24.62 7.50 -53.24
C GLU A 566 24.35 6.37 -52.24
N LEU A 567 24.51 5.11 -52.67
CA LEU A 567 24.38 3.95 -51.80
C LEU A 567 25.43 3.97 -50.68
N ARG A 568 26.67 4.32 -50.99
CA ARG A 568 27.76 4.43 -50.01
C ARG A 568 27.48 5.54 -48.99
N LEU A 569 26.99 6.69 -49.44
CA LEU A 569 26.59 7.78 -48.55
C LEU A 569 25.42 7.40 -47.64
N ALA A 570 24.39 6.75 -48.19
CA ALA A 570 23.24 6.29 -47.42
C ALA A 570 23.63 5.25 -46.34
N LYS A 571 24.56 4.34 -46.66
CA LYS A 571 25.12 3.37 -45.69
C LYS A 571 25.91 4.07 -44.58
N ALA A 572 26.72 5.08 -44.90
CA ALA A 572 27.46 5.86 -43.92
C ALA A 572 26.57 6.73 -43.02
N GLU A 573 25.47 7.30 -43.56
CA GLU A 573 24.47 8.01 -42.76
C GLU A 573 23.78 7.09 -41.75
N ARG A 574 23.40 5.87 -42.17
CA ARG A 574 22.85 4.85 -41.27
C ARG A 574 23.82 4.49 -40.17
N GLU A 575 25.10 4.29 -40.50
CA GLU A 575 26.13 3.93 -39.52
C GLU A 575 26.29 5.02 -38.46
N LYS A 576 26.25 6.30 -38.85
CA LYS A 576 26.24 7.43 -37.90
C LYS A 576 24.99 7.41 -37.02
N THR A 577 23.81 7.14 -37.58
CA THR A 577 22.57 7.03 -36.81
C THR A 577 22.63 5.85 -35.82
N ASP A 578 23.18 4.70 -36.23
CA ASP A 578 23.39 3.53 -35.36
C ASP A 578 24.40 3.84 -34.23
N GLN A 579 25.46 4.61 -34.50
CA GLN A 579 26.40 5.10 -33.49
C GLN A 579 25.77 6.09 -32.52
N THR A 580 24.90 6.99 -32.99
CA THR A 580 24.13 7.92 -32.14
C THR A 580 23.13 7.17 -31.26
N ILE A 581 22.44 6.15 -31.81
CA ILE A 581 21.56 5.26 -31.04
C ILE A 581 22.38 4.49 -30.00
N ALA A 582 23.58 4.01 -30.35
CA ALA A 582 24.46 3.28 -29.44
C ALA A 582 25.07 4.15 -28.32
N SER A 583 25.35 5.42 -28.60
CA SER A 583 25.90 6.39 -27.64
C SER A 583 24.85 7.18 -26.88
N SER A 584 23.58 7.13 -27.30
CA SER A 584 22.48 7.80 -26.60
C SER A 584 22.35 7.27 -25.17
N PRO A 585 22.26 8.16 -24.16
CA PRO A 585 22.09 7.76 -22.77
C PRO A 585 20.84 6.90 -22.58
N ALA A 586 19.82 7.04 -23.42
CA ALA A 586 18.60 6.24 -23.40
C ALA A 586 18.81 4.72 -23.63
N LYS A 587 19.94 4.30 -24.23
CA LYS A 587 20.32 2.88 -24.30
C LYS A 587 20.98 2.40 -22.99
N ARG A 588 21.68 3.28 -22.28
CA ARG A 588 22.08 3.09 -20.86
C ARG A 588 20.87 3.14 -19.91
N THR A 589 19.78 3.78 -20.35
CA THR A 589 18.46 3.77 -19.71
C THR A 589 17.47 2.83 -20.40
N SER A 590 17.92 1.67 -20.90
CA SER A 590 17.04 0.50 -21.00
C SER A 590 16.72 0.06 -19.56
N LEU A 591 15.63 0.63 -19.06
CA LEU A 591 15.42 0.95 -17.65
C LEU A 591 14.99 -0.22 -16.77
N TRP A 592 15.29 -1.45 -17.18
CA TRP A 592 14.95 -2.65 -16.40
C TRP A 592 15.96 -3.78 -16.44
N ALA A 593 16.92 -3.80 -17.36
CA ALA A 593 18.09 -4.66 -17.20
C ALA A 593 18.96 -4.02 -16.11
N HIS A 594 18.79 -4.48 -14.86
CA HIS A 594 19.78 -4.23 -13.83
C HIS A 594 21.07 -4.89 -14.33
N GLU A 595 21.94 -4.16 -15.03
CA GLU A 595 23.32 -4.61 -15.21
C GLU A 595 23.84 -4.81 -13.79
N PRO A 596 24.29 -6.03 -13.43
CA PRO A 596 24.77 -6.31 -12.10
C PRO A 596 25.82 -5.25 -11.78
N SER A 597 25.57 -4.48 -10.73
CA SER A 597 26.45 -3.39 -10.34
C SER A 597 27.89 -3.91 -10.35
N HIS A 598 28.75 -3.43 -11.26
CA HIS A 598 30.13 -3.95 -11.40
C HIS A 598 31.03 -3.56 -10.21
N THR A 599 30.44 -3.18 -9.07
CA THR A 599 31.15 -2.89 -7.83
C THR A 599 31.55 -4.22 -7.20
N ALA A 600 32.84 -4.49 -7.09
CA ALA A 600 33.34 -5.72 -6.49
C ALA A 600 32.73 -5.93 -5.09
N LEU A 601 31.95 -7.00 -4.91
CA LEU A 601 31.45 -7.43 -3.61
C LEU A 601 32.63 -7.72 -2.68
N SER A 602 32.61 -7.14 -1.48
CA SER A 602 33.60 -7.45 -0.45
C SER A 602 33.49 -8.91 -0.01
N ALA A 603 34.58 -9.46 0.56
CA ALA A 603 34.59 -10.85 1.03
C ALA A 603 33.51 -11.11 2.10
N ASP A 604 33.26 -10.13 2.98
CA ASP A 604 32.24 -10.21 4.03
C ASP A 604 30.83 -10.19 3.44
N GLU A 605 30.56 -9.37 2.42
CA GLU A 605 29.25 -9.35 1.73
C GLU A 605 28.98 -10.67 1.00
N LYS A 606 29.99 -11.24 0.32
CA LYS A 606 29.85 -12.54 -0.35
C LYS A 606 29.49 -13.63 0.66
N LYS A 607 30.19 -13.67 1.80
CA LYS A 607 29.92 -14.64 2.87
C LYS A 607 28.53 -14.44 3.46
N LYS A 608 28.14 -13.20 3.78
CA LYS A 608 26.78 -12.88 4.28
C LYS A 608 25.69 -13.37 3.33
N LEU A 609 25.83 -13.12 2.03
CA LEU A 609 24.83 -13.55 1.03
C LEU A 609 24.79 -15.08 0.90
N GLN A 610 25.93 -15.75 0.97
CA GLN A 610 26.00 -17.21 0.97
C GLN A 610 25.32 -17.81 2.21
N ASP A 611 25.60 -17.29 3.40
CA ASP A 611 24.98 -17.74 4.66
C ASP A 611 23.45 -17.50 4.66
N LEU A 612 22.99 -16.38 4.08
CA LEU A 612 21.55 -16.07 3.97
C LEU A 612 20.78 -17.01 3.02
N CYS A 613 21.47 -17.62 2.04
CA CYS A 613 20.88 -18.41 0.98
C CYS A 613 21.19 -19.90 1.08
N GLU A 614 21.97 -20.34 2.08
CA GLU A 614 22.63 -21.65 2.11
C GLU A 614 21.67 -22.84 1.91
N GLU A 615 20.41 -22.70 2.35
CA GLU A 615 19.35 -23.72 2.21
C GLU A 615 18.58 -23.64 0.88
N ASP A 616 18.59 -22.50 0.20
CA ASP A 616 17.70 -22.20 -0.94
C ASP A 616 18.45 -22.09 -2.28
N ILE A 617 19.60 -21.41 -2.31
CA ILE A 617 20.40 -21.14 -3.51
C ILE A 617 21.89 -21.30 -3.22
N ILE A 618 22.53 -22.22 -3.95
CA ILE A 618 23.96 -22.49 -3.84
C ILE A 618 24.67 -21.84 -5.01
N THR A 619 25.53 -20.88 -4.74
CA THR A 619 26.35 -20.24 -5.77
C THR A 619 27.64 -19.63 -5.24
N SER A 620 28.65 -19.62 -6.09
CA SER A 620 29.90 -18.89 -5.93
C SER A 620 30.11 -17.89 -7.07
N ASP A 621 29.19 -17.85 -8.04
CA ASP A 621 29.27 -17.01 -9.21
C ASP A 621 29.06 -15.53 -8.83
N PRO A 622 29.99 -14.63 -9.20
CA PRO A 622 29.85 -13.22 -8.89
C PRO A 622 28.57 -12.59 -9.49
N GLY A 623 28.15 -12.98 -10.69
CA GLY A 623 26.96 -12.44 -11.34
C GLY A 623 25.68 -12.80 -10.58
N LEU A 624 25.57 -14.08 -10.19
CA LEU A 624 24.44 -14.55 -9.40
C LEU A 624 24.42 -13.95 -7.98
N LEU A 625 25.57 -13.77 -7.34
CA LEU A 625 25.68 -13.09 -6.05
C LEU A 625 25.24 -11.61 -6.12
N HIS A 626 25.52 -10.91 -7.22
CA HIS A 626 24.99 -9.56 -7.44
C HIS A 626 23.46 -9.58 -7.58
N CYS A 627 22.93 -10.52 -8.36
CA CYS A 627 21.49 -10.68 -8.50
C CYS A 627 20.82 -10.94 -7.13
N LEU A 628 21.44 -11.74 -6.26
CA LEU A 628 20.96 -11.95 -4.88
C LEU A 628 21.02 -10.69 -4.01
N LYS A 629 22.08 -9.89 -4.13
CA LYS A 629 22.18 -8.59 -3.42
C LYS A 629 21.09 -7.62 -3.86
N ASP A 630 20.82 -7.56 -5.16
CA ASP A 630 19.77 -6.70 -5.71
C ASP A 630 18.39 -7.25 -5.32
N LEU A 631 18.21 -8.58 -5.31
CA LEU A 631 17.02 -9.23 -4.80
C LEU A 631 16.77 -8.91 -3.31
N GLU A 632 17.78 -8.94 -2.44
CA GLU A 632 17.66 -8.60 -1.01
C GLU A 632 17.08 -7.18 -0.83
N LYS A 633 17.54 -6.22 -1.65
CA LYS A 633 17.04 -4.84 -1.62
C LYS A 633 15.63 -4.72 -2.18
N VAL A 634 15.37 -5.33 -3.34
CA VAL A 634 14.08 -5.20 -4.04
C VAL A 634 12.97 -5.96 -3.30
N ALA A 635 13.30 -7.07 -2.63
CA ALA A 635 12.38 -7.87 -1.84
C ALA A 635 11.73 -7.07 -0.69
N GLN A 636 12.43 -6.10 -0.10
CA GLN A 636 11.93 -5.20 0.96
C GLN A 636 10.96 -4.13 0.44
N SER A 637 10.77 -4.03 -0.87
CA SER A 637 9.84 -3.09 -1.49
C SER A 637 8.63 -3.81 -2.10
N MET A 638 7.59 -3.05 -2.45
CA MET A 638 6.43 -3.55 -3.21
C MET A 638 6.66 -3.51 -4.73
N VAL A 639 7.90 -3.30 -5.19
CA VAL A 639 8.24 -3.30 -6.62
C VAL A 639 8.05 -4.70 -7.19
N LYS A 640 7.51 -4.75 -8.42
CA LYS A 640 7.23 -5.97 -9.17
C LYS A 640 8.51 -6.50 -9.79
N ILE A 641 8.71 -7.80 -9.73
CA ILE A 641 9.95 -8.45 -10.14
C ILE A 641 9.64 -9.38 -11.30
N MET A 642 10.42 -9.28 -12.38
CA MET A 642 10.39 -10.19 -13.52
C MET A 642 11.72 -10.96 -13.58
N PHE A 643 11.67 -12.27 -13.43
CA PHE A 643 12.84 -13.15 -13.63
C PHE A 643 12.93 -13.60 -15.08
N LEU A 644 14.04 -13.28 -15.72
CA LEU A 644 14.36 -13.71 -17.08
C LEU A 644 15.40 -14.82 -17.02
N GLY A 645 15.18 -15.93 -17.71
CA GLY A 645 16.19 -16.96 -17.82
C GLY A 645 15.67 -18.27 -18.39
N GLU A 646 16.60 -19.11 -18.84
CA GLU A 646 16.28 -20.40 -19.43
C GLU A 646 15.53 -21.32 -18.46
N PRO A 647 14.80 -22.33 -18.98
CA PRO A 647 14.23 -23.38 -18.16
C PRO A 647 15.30 -24.05 -17.29
N GLY A 648 14.96 -24.33 -16.03
CA GLY A 648 15.86 -25.04 -15.10
C GLY A 648 16.97 -24.20 -14.44
N THR A 649 16.96 -22.87 -14.59
CA THR A 649 17.95 -21.97 -13.94
C THR A 649 17.66 -21.66 -12.47
N GLY A 650 16.46 -21.98 -11.98
CA GLY A 650 16.04 -21.76 -10.59
C GLY A 650 15.10 -20.58 -10.34
N LYS A 651 14.38 -20.07 -11.36
CA LYS A 651 13.47 -18.91 -11.25
C LYS A 651 12.47 -19.00 -10.08
N GLU A 652 11.89 -20.18 -9.84
CA GLU A 652 10.97 -20.41 -8.73
C GLU A 652 11.65 -20.24 -7.35
N ARG A 653 12.90 -20.70 -7.19
CA ARG A 653 13.67 -20.52 -5.94
C ARG A 653 14.00 -19.04 -5.71
N PHE A 654 14.33 -18.30 -6.76
CA PHE A 654 14.52 -16.85 -6.69
C PHE A 654 13.22 -16.11 -6.30
N ALA A 655 12.07 -16.52 -6.87
CA ALA A 655 10.78 -15.97 -6.48
C ALA A 655 10.40 -16.29 -5.04
N PHE A 656 10.71 -17.50 -4.57
CA PHE A 656 10.52 -17.89 -3.18
C PHE A 656 11.41 -17.06 -2.23
N LEU A 657 12.68 -16.82 -2.58
CA LEU A 657 13.54 -15.91 -1.82
C LEU A 657 13.01 -14.48 -1.81
N ALA A 658 12.52 -13.98 -2.94
CA ALA A 658 11.89 -12.66 -3.02
C ALA A 658 10.75 -12.51 -2.01
N HIS A 659 9.95 -13.57 -1.83
CA HIS A 659 8.90 -13.64 -0.83
C HIS A 659 9.45 -13.73 0.60
N LYS A 660 10.40 -14.65 0.85
CA LYS A 660 11.03 -14.90 2.17
C LYS A 660 11.75 -13.66 2.72
N TRP A 661 12.32 -12.83 1.85
CA TRP A 661 13.01 -11.58 2.22
C TRP A 661 12.11 -10.35 2.23
N SER A 662 10.83 -10.51 1.92
CA SER A 662 9.86 -9.42 1.97
C SER A 662 9.14 -9.30 3.31
N ASP A 663 8.41 -8.20 3.48
CA ASP A 663 7.48 -8.02 4.60
C ASP A 663 6.34 -9.06 4.62
N ARG A 664 6.16 -9.83 3.52
CA ARG A 664 5.12 -10.87 3.38
C ARG A 664 5.61 -12.28 3.69
N LYS A 665 6.82 -12.49 4.24
CA LYS A 665 7.43 -13.81 4.50
C LYS A 665 6.61 -14.80 5.35
N GLY A 666 5.63 -14.32 6.11
CA GLY A 666 4.71 -15.15 6.92
C GLY A 666 3.32 -15.33 6.28
N ARG A 667 3.15 -14.88 5.04
CA ARG A 667 1.89 -14.93 4.28
C ARG A 667 1.97 -16.00 3.20
N PRO A 668 0.86 -16.38 2.54
CA PRO A 668 0.88 -17.39 1.49
C PRO A 668 1.83 -17.04 0.33
N PHE A 669 2.59 -18.02 -0.15
CA PHE A 669 3.30 -17.99 -1.43
C PHE A 669 2.64 -18.99 -2.36
N VAL A 670 2.05 -18.52 -3.45
CA VAL A 670 1.28 -19.35 -4.39
C VAL A 670 2.01 -19.37 -5.73
N PRO A 671 2.76 -20.45 -6.06
CA PRO A 671 3.39 -20.61 -7.37
C PRO A 671 2.39 -21.14 -8.38
N VAL A 672 2.34 -20.52 -9.56
CA VAL A 672 1.44 -20.87 -10.65
C VAL A 672 2.22 -20.92 -11.95
N ASN A 673 2.22 -22.07 -12.60
CA ASN A 673 2.75 -22.21 -13.96
C ASN A 673 1.66 -21.89 -14.97
N MET A 674 1.83 -20.78 -15.70
CA MET A 674 0.83 -20.28 -16.63
C MET A 674 0.68 -21.14 -17.88
N ALA A 675 1.75 -21.82 -18.32
CA ALA A 675 1.71 -22.74 -19.45
C ALA A 675 0.93 -24.03 -19.15
N ALA A 676 0.77 -24.38 -17.87
CA ALA A 676 0.08 -25.60 -17.45
C ALA A 676 -1.45 -25.44 -17.34
N ILE A 677 -1.98 -24.22 -17.39
CA ILE A 677 -3.42 -23.96 -17.21
C ILE A 677 -4.12 -23.94 -18.57
N PRO A 678 -5.08 -24.87 -18.81
CA PRO A 678 -5.86 -24.85 -20.04
C PRO A 678 -6.70 -23.55 -20.16
N PRO A 679 -6.87 -22.98 -21.35
CA PRO A 679 -7.64 -21.74 -21.54
C PRO A 679 -9.06 -21.79 -20.97
N ASP A 680 -9.72 -22.96 -21.09
CA ASP A 680 -11.09 -23.17 -20.60
C ASP A 680 -11.20 -23.15 -19.07
N LEU A 681 -10.11 -23.47 -18.36
CA LEU A 681 -10.05 -23.50 -16.91
C LEU A 681 -9.37 -22.26 -16.31
N PHE A 682 -8.85 -21.36 -17.16
CA PHE A 682 -8.07 -20.21 -16.74
C PHE A 682 -8.78 -19.34 -15.70
N GLU A 683 -10.00 -18.89 -15.99
CA GLU A 683 -10.76 -18.04 -15.06
C GLU A 683 -11.11 -18.78 -13.77
N SER A 684 -11.52 -20.04 -13.89
CA SER A 684 -11.90 -20.87 -12.74
C SER A 684 -10.72 -21.11 -11.79
N GLN A 685 -9.51 -21.27 -12.33
CA GLN A 685 -8.28 -21.50 -11.55
C GLN A 685 -7.70 -20.21 -10.96
N LEU A 686 -7.65 -19.10 -11.72
CA LEU A 686 -7.10 -17.85 -11.19
C LEU A 686 -8.08 -17.10 -10.27
N PHE A 687 -9.37 -17.08 -10.61
CA PHE A 687 -10.37 -16.26 -9.93
C PHE A 687 -11.29 -17.06 -9.02
N GLY A 688 -11.36 -18.39 -9.21
CA GLY A 688 -12.25 -19.26 -8.46
C GLY A 688 -13.63 -19.35 -9.08
N HIS A 689 -14.46 -20.25 -8.56
CA HIS A 689 -15.81 -20.44 -9.05
C HIS A 689 -16.77 -20.83 -7.93
N LYS A 690 -18.05 -20.48 -8.12
CA LYS A 690 -19.14 -20.96 -7.28
C LYS A 690 -19.65 -22.32 -7.80
N LYS A 691 -20.10 -23.19 -6.89
CA LYS A 691 -20.76 -24.44 -7.22
C LYS A 691 -21.90 -24.19 -8.22
N GLY A 692 -21.92 -24.95 -9.31
CA GLY A 692 -22.94 -24.84 -10.36
C GLY A 692 -22.71 -23.74 -11.41
N SER A 693 -21.57 -23.04 -11.40
CA SER A 693 -21.28 -21.99 -12.40
C SER A 693 -20.99 -22.53 -13.81
N PHE A 694 -20.52 -23.77 -13.95
CA PHE A 694 -20.35 -24.48 -15.21
C PHE A 694 -20.48 -26.00 -15.02
N THR A 695 -20.55 -26.75 -16.12
CA THR A 695 -20.63 -28.21 -16.11
C THR A 695 -19.33 -28.81 -15.52
N GLY A 696 -19.41 -29.32 -14.29
CA GLY A 696 -18.24 -29.82 -13.53
C GLY A 696 -17.91 -29.04 -12.26
N ALA A 697 -18.57 -27.91 -11.99
CA ALA A 697 -18.43 -27.13 -10.75
C ALA A 697 -19.19 -27.79 -9.57
N ILE A 698 -18.65 -28.88 -9.02
CA ILE A 698 -19.30 -29.69 -7.96
C ILE A 698 -19.24 -29.01 -6.59
N ALA A 699 -18.24 -28.15 -6.35
CA ALA A 699 -18.02 -27.42 -5.11
C ALA A 699 -17.58 -25.98 -5.40
N ASN A 700 -17.57 -25.11 -4.38
CA ASN A 700 -16.92 -23.81 -4.49
C ASN A 700 -15.40 -24.02 -4.51
N HIS A 701 -14.69 -23.19 -5.28
CA HIS A 701 -13.23 -23.20 -5.34
C HIS A 701 -12.70 -21.78 -5.29
N ASP A 702 -11.74 -21.53 -4.40
CA ASP A 702 -11.02 -20.27 -4.35
C ASP A 702 -9.88 -20.29 -5.35
N GLY A 703 -9.83 -19.30 -6.24
CA GLY A 703 -8.76 -19.21 -7.24
C GLY A 703 -7.44 -18.73 -6.65
N TYR A 704 -6.37 -18.82 -7.44
CA TYR A 704 -5.01 -18.49 -7.01
C TYR A 704 -4.85 -17.07 -6.44
N PHE A 705 -5.59 -16.08 -6.96
CA PHE A 705 -5.55 -14.72 -6.40
C PHE A 705 -6.13 -14.64 -4.97
N LEU A 706 -7.19 -15.38 -4.70
CA LEU A 706 -7.80 -15.43 -3.36
C LEU A 706 -6.92 -16.23 -2.39
N GLN A 707 -6.33 -17.33 -2.86
CA GLN A 707 -5.36 -18.11 -2.07
C GLN A 707 -4.10 -17.30 -1.73
N ALA A 708 -3.71 -16.38 -2.60
CA ALA A 708 -2.54 -15.52 -2.43
C ALA A 708 -2.86 -14.18 -1.73
N ASP A 709 -4.09 -13.99 -1.22
CA ASP A 709 -4.48 -12.72 -0.60
C ASP A 709 -3.57 -12.37 0.59
N THR A 710 -3.17 -11.11 0.68
CA THR A 710 -2.11 -10.57 1.56
C THR A 710 -0.71 -11.17 1.38
N GLY A 711 -0.55 -12.11 0.43
CA GLY A 711 0.65 -12.91 0.19
C GLY A 711 1.35 -12.57 -1.12
N THR A 712 1.96 -13.57 -1.75
CA THR A 712 2.68 -13.42 -3.03
C THR A 712 2.22 -14.48 -4.03
N LEU A 713 1.87 -14.03 -5.23
CA LEU A 713 1.54 -14.88 -6.37
C LEU A 713 2.72 -14.90 -7.33
N PHE A 714 3.29 -16.08 -7.55
CA PHE A 714 4.36 -16.28 -8.51
C PHE A 714 3.79 -16.82 -9.82
N LEU A 715 4.03 -16.10 -10.92
CA LEU A 715 3.55 -16.43 -12.26
C LEU A 715 4.73 -16.89 -13.12
N ASP A 716 4.91 -18.19 -13.25
CA ASP A 716 5.95 -18.78 -14.11
C ASP A 716 5.46 -18.94 -15.56
N GLU A 717 6.38 -18.90 -16.51
CA GLU A 717 6.13 -18.99 -17.96
C GLU A 717 5.09 -17.95 -18.45
N ILE A 718 5.12 -16.71 -17.95
CA ILE A 718 4.10 -15.71 -18.29
C ILE A 718 4.08 -15.35 -19.79
N GLY A 719 5.21 -15.49 -20.48
CA GLY A 719 5.34 -15.28 -21.92
C GLY A 719 4.66 -16.36 -22.78
N ASP A 720 4.20 -17.46 -22.20
CA ASP A 720 3.41 -18.49 -22.88
C ASP A 720 1.89 -18.25 -22.80
N LEU A 721 1.48 -17.18 -22.12
CA LEU A 721 0.06 -16.89 -21.99
C LEU A 721 -0.55 -16.41 -23.31
N ASN A 722 -1.64 -17.06 -23.73
CA ASN A 722 -2.41 -16.64 -24.91
C ASN A 722 -2.86 -15.18 -24.78
N PHE A 723 -2.76 -14.42 -25.88
CA PHE A 723 -3.14 -13.01 -25.98
C PHE A 723 -4.52 -12.67 -25.39
N VAL A 724 -5.53 -13.53 -25.58
CA VAL A 724 -6.88 -13.32 -25.04
C VAL A 724 -6.91 -13.39 -23.51
N LEU A 725 -6.11 -14.29 -22.93
CA LEU A 725 -6.05 -14.49 -21.48
C LEU A 725 -5.26 -13.37 -20.79
N GLN A 726 -4.32 -12.73 -21.50
CA GLN A 726 -3.56 -11.58 -21.01
C GLN A 726 -4.47 -10.42 -20.60
N ALA A 727 -5.55 -10.14 -21.34
CA ALA A 727 -6.51 -9.09 -21.00
C ALA A 727 -7.27 -9.37 -19.69
N LYS A 728 -7.57 -10.65 -19.41
CA LYS A 728 -8.25 -11.06 -18.17
C LYS A 728 -7.35 -10.91 -16.96
N LEU A 729 -6.09 -11.31 -17.09
CA LEU A 729 -5.08 -11.13 -16.05
C LEU A 729 -4.82 -9.63 -15.77
N LEU A 730 -4.71 -8.82 -16.83
CA LEU A 730 -4.50 -7.38 -16.73
C LEU A 730 -5.56 -6.69 -15.87
N ARG A 731 -6.84 -7.04 -16.06
CA ARG A 731 -7.96 -6.43 -15.32
C ARG A 731 -7.81 -6.61 -13.82
N VAL A 732 -7.47 -7.81 -13.36
CA VAL A 732 -7.26 -8.08 -11.93
C VAL A 732 -6.04 -7.33 -11.38
N LEU A 733 -4.96 -7.25 -12.16
CA LEU A 733 -3.74 -6.51 -11.77
C LEU A 733 -3.91 -4.98 -11.75
N GLN A 734 -4.89 -4.46 -12.48
CA GLN A 734 -5.21 -3.04 -12.50
C GLN A 734 -6.17 -2.68 -11.35
N ASP A 735 -7.27 -3.40 -11.23
CA ASP A 735 -8.38 -3.07 -10.33
C ASP A 735 -8.10 -3.53 -8.89
N GLY A 736 -7.36 -4.63 -8.70
CA GLY A 736 -7.18 -5.28 -7.39
C GLY A 736 -8.44 -5.97 -6.88
N PHE A 737 -9.38 -6.28 -7.78
CA PHE A 737 -10.62 -7.00 -7.49
C PHE A 737 -10.71 -8.27 -8.33
N VAL A 738 -11.24 -9.33 -7.72
CA VAL A 738 -11.47 -10.63 -8.32
C VAL A 738 -12.95 -10.98 -8.18
N THR A 739 -13.57 -11.47 -9.24
CA THR A 739 -14.94 -11.98 -9.21
C THR A 739 -14.93 -13.46 -9.53
N ARG A 740 -15.48 -14.30 -8.65
CA ARG A 740 -15.58 -15.74 -8.91
C ARG A 740 -16.49 -15.99 -10.11
N VAL A 741 -16.17 -17.01 -10.91
CA VAL A 741 -17.02 -17.42 -12.04
C VAL A 741 -18.40 -17.84 -11.51
N GLY A 742 -19.45 -17.20 -12.04
CA GLY A 742 -20.85 -17.39 -11.64
C GLY A 742 -21.30 -16.54 -10.45
N GLU A 743 -20.45 -15.69 -9.89
CA GLU A 743 -20.76 -14.75 -8.81
C GLU A 743 -20.73 -13.31 -9.34
N LYS A 744 -21.56 -12.40 -8.80
CA LYS A 744 -21.59 -10.99 -9.21
C LYS A 744 -20.76 -10.08 -8.30
N GLU A 745 -20.40 -10.56 -7.12
CA GLU A 745 -19.69 -9.80 -6.11
C GLU A 745 -18.19 -9.75 -6.44
N ALA A 746 -17.62 -8.55 -6.41
CA ALA A 746 -16.19 -8.33 -6.59
C ALA A 746 -15.50 -8.34 -5.22
N ILE A 747 -14.49 -9.19 -5.07
CA ILE A 747 -13.71 -9.37 -3.84
C ILE A 747 -12.39 -8.64 -4.01
N ARG A 748 -12.08 -7.69 -3.11
CA ARG A 748 -10.79 -7.02 -3.12
C ARG A 748 -9.69 -7.97 -2.67
N VAL A 749 -8.57 -8.00 -3.38
CA VAL A 749 -7.39 -8.82 -3.04
C VAL A 749 -6.13 -7.96 -3.00
N ASP A 750 -5.25 -8.21 -2.04
CA ASP A 750 -3.94 -7.56 -1.92
C ASP A 750 -2.82 -8.57 -2.19
N VAL A 751 -2.41 -8.70 -3.45
CA VAL A 751 -1.45 -9.71 -3.89
C VAL A 751 -0.19 -9.05 -4.45
N ARG A 752 0.99 -9.44 -3.93
CA ARG A 752 2.27 -9.11 -4.56
C ARG A 752 2.49 -10.08 -5.70
N VAL A 753 2.77 -9.57 -6.90
CA VAL A 753 3.04 -10.41 -8.07
C VAL A 753 4.52 -10.45 -8.39
N VAL A 754 5.03 -11.67 -8.56
CA VAL A 754 6.38 -11.96 -9.05
C VAL A 754 6.22 -12.80 -10.31
N SER A 755 6.90 -12.44 -11.39
CA SER A 755 6.73 -13.11 -12.68
C SER A 755 8.04 -13.72 -13.17
N ALA A 756 7.94 -14.73 -14.01
CA ALA A 756 9.09 -15.37 -14.65
C ALA A 756 8.77 -15.77 -16.10
N THR A 757 9.77 -15.69 -16.97
CA THR A 757 9.67 -16.14 -18.36
C THR A 757 11.04 -16.52 -18.93
N ASN A 758 11.04 -17.42 -19.91
CA ASN A 758 12.19 -17.75 -20.74
C ASN A 758 12.20 -16.99 -22.09
N LYS A 759 11.07 -16.39 -22.50
CA LYS A 759 10.93 -15.65 -23.75
C LYS A 759 11.40 -14.21 -23.60
N ASP A 760 11.88 -13.67 -24.72
CA ASP A 760 12.13 -12.24 -24.88
C ASP A 760 10.79 -11.50 -25.06
N LEU A 761 10.25 -10.95 -23.98
CA LEU A 761 8.97 -10.24 -24.01
C LEU A 761 9.01 -9.00 -24.90
N SER A 762 10.17 -8.37 -25.09
CA SER A 762 10.30 -7.21 -25.98
C SER A 762 10.02 -7.62 -27.43
N LYS A 763 10.53 -8.78 -27.84
CA LYS A 763 10.25 -9.37 -29.14
C LYS A 763 8.79 -9.82 -29.26
N GLU A 764 8.24 -10.47 -28.23
CA GLU A 764 6.83 -10.92 -28.24
C GLU A 764 5.85 -9.75 -28.34
N ILE A 765 6.17 -8.59 -27.76
CA ILE A 765 5.38 -7.36 -27.89
C ILE A 765 5.48 -6.79 -29.31
N ALA A 766 6.69 -6.67 -29.85
CA ALA A 766 6.91 -6.17 -31.21
C ALA A 766 6.18 -7.03 -32.25
N GLU A 767 6.06 -8.33 -32.01
CA GLU A 767 5.36 -9.29 -32.88
C GLU A 767 3.86 -9.44 -32.54
N GLY A 768 3.33 -8.61 -31.62
CA GLY A 768 1.90 -8.56 -31.29
C GLY A 768 1.35 -9.76 -30.51
N ARG A 769 2.22 -10.62 -29.98
CA ARG A 769 1.84 -11.82 -29.22
C ARG A 769 1.75 -11.58 -27.72
N PHE A 770 2.37 -10.51 -27.22
CA PHE A 770 2.26 -10.07 -25.84
C PHE A 770 1.84 -8.61 -25.75
N ARG A 771 1.00 -8.26 -24.79
CA ARG A 771 0.51 -6.89 -24.64
C ARG A 771 1.50 -6.01 -23.86
N GLN A 772 1.78 -4.82 -24.38
CA GLN A 772 2.60 -3.82 -23.71
C GLN A 772 2.02 -3.41 -22.34
N ASP A 773 0.70 -3.23 -22.25
CA ASP A 773 0.03 -2.81 -21.01
C ASP A 773 0.15 -3.84 -19.87
N LEU A 774 0.12 -5.13 -20.19
CA LEU A 774 0.37 -6.21 -19.24
C LEU A 774 1.86 -6.26 -18.86
N TYR A 775 2.76 -6.10 -19.81
CA TYR A 775 4.20 -6.04 -19.54
C TYR A 775 4.53 -4.93 -18.53
N ASP A 776 4.04 -3.71 -18.77
CA ASP A 776 4.24 -2.56 -17.87
C ASP A 776 3.63 -2.81 -16.47
N ARG A 777 2.60 -3.66 -16.39
CA ARG A 777 1.95 -4.02 -15.13
C ARG A 777 2.62 -5.18 -14.41
N LEU A 778 3.49 -5.96 -15.06
CA LEU A 778 4.20 -7.09 -14.45
C LEU A 778 5.69 -6.81 -14.20
N CYS A 779 6.29 -5.98 -15.05
CA CYS A 779 7.72 -5.71 -15.04
C CYS A 779 8.00 -4.37 -14.34
N GLY A 780 8.50 -4.43 -13.11
CA GLY A 780 9.01 -3.26 -12.39
C GLY A 780 10.53 -3.21 -12.37
N ILE A 781 11.17 -4.37 -12.21
CA ILE A 781 12.62 -4.61 -12.29
C ILE A 781 12.81 -5.98 -12.96
N GLU A 782 13.72 -6.07 -13.94
CA GLU A 782 14.12 -7.36 -14.52
C GLU A 782 15.37 -7.88 -13.83
N MET A 783 15.37 -9.19 -13.58
CA MET A 783 16.51 -9.92 -13.03
C MET A 783 16.81 -11.10 -13.92
N ARG A 784 17.95 -11.04 -14.63
CA ARG A 784 18.38 -12.10 -15.53
C ARG A 784 19.18 -13.15 -14.76
N LEU A 785 18.72 -14.40 -14.79
CA LEU A 785 19.41 -15.53 -14.21
C LEU A 785 20.31 -16.19 -15.25
N PRO A 786 21.64 -16.27 -15.02
CA PRO A 786 22.55 -16.92 -15.95
C PRO A 786 22.30 -18.44 -16.04
N PRO A 787 22.38 -19.01 -17.26
CA PRO A 787 22.37 -20.45 -17.45
C PRO A 787 23.61 -21.09 -16.80
N LEU A 788 23.53 -22.39 -16.49
CA LEU A 788 24.55 -23.13 -15.74
C LEU A 788 25.91 -23.12 -16.45
N ARG A 789 25.93 -23.11 -17.79
CA ARG A 789 27.13 -22.97 -18.62
C ARG A 789 27.91 -21.67 -18.43
N GLU A 790 27.26 -20.60 -17.97
CA GLU A 790 27.91 -19.32 -17.66
C GLU A 790 28.46 -19.30 -16.22
N ARG A 791 28.08 -20.27 -15.37
CA ARG A 791 28.46 -20.41 -13.96
C ARG A 791 28.94 -21.82 -13.61
N MET A 792 29.82 -22.39 -14.44
CA MET A 792 30.30 -23.77 -14.28
C MET A 792 31.01 -24.05 -12.94
N GLY A 793 31.52 -23.00 -12.27
CA GLY A 793 32.08 -23.10 -10.92
C GLY A 793 31.09 -23.58 -9.85
N ASP A 794 29.78 -23.51 -10.11
CA ASP A 794 28.74 -23.99 -9.19
C ASP A 794 28.49 -25.51 -9.32
N VAL A 795 28.84 -26.12 -10.46
CA VAL A 795 28.54 -27.52 -10.78
C VAL A 795 29.07 -28.51 -9.72
N PRO A 796 30.32 -28.40 -9.23
CA PRO A 796 30.82 -29.34 -8.21
C PRO A 796 30.04 -29.29 -6.90
N LYS A 797 29.66 -28.08 -6.45
CA LYS A 797 28.90 -27.88 -5.21
C LYS A 797 27.48 -28.40 -5.34
N LEU A 798 26.82 -28.09 -6.46
CA LEU A 798 25.50 -28.62 -6.78
C LEU A 798 25.52 -30.14 -6.89
N ALA A 799 26.56 -30.71 -7.50
CA ALA A 799 26.68 -32.14 -7.67
C ALA A 799 26.80 -32.88 -6.32
N GLN A 800 27.64 -32.37 -5.41
CA GLN A 800 27.78 -32.92 -4.07
C GLN A 800 26.44 -32.91 -3.30
N LEU A 801 25.69 -31.82 -3.40
CA LEU A 801 24.37 -31.69 -2.78
C LEU A 801 23.37 -32.69 -3.35
N PHE A 802 23.21 -32.74 -4.67
CA PHE A 802 22.24 -33.61 -5.32
C PHE A 802 22.57 -35.10 -5.14
N LEU A 803 23.85 -35.47 -5.12
CA LEU A 803 24.27 -36.84 -4.81
C LEU A 803 23.91 -37.23 -3.38
N GLY A 804 24.15 -36.35 -2.40
CA GLY A 804 23.74 -36.57 -1.02
C GLY A 804 22.22 -36.72 -0.88
N GLN A 805 21.44 -35.82 -1.49
CA GLN A 805 19.98 -35.86 -1.47
C GLN A 805 19.43 -37.11 -2.16
N ALA A 806 19.97 -37.47 -3.34
CA ALA A 806 19.55 -38.65 -4.09
C ALA A 806 19.93 -39.95 -3.37
N ALA A 807 21.09 -40.01 -2.71
CA ALA A 807 21.51 -41.16 -1.91
C ALA A 807 20.54 -41.42 -0.75
N VAL A 808 20.20 -40.36 0.00
CA VAL A 808 19.23 -40.42 1.10
C VAL A 808 17.84 -40.82 0.59
N ARG A 809 17.34 -40.15 -0.45
CA ARG A 809 16.00 -40.41 -1.03
C ARG A 809 15.86 -41.85 -1.53
N ASN A 810 16.90 -42.38 -2.16
CA ASN A 810 16.88 -43.72 -2.76
C ASN A 810 17.42 -44.82 -1.83
N LYS A 811 17.78 -44.49 -0.58
CA LYS A 811 18.38 -45.42 0.39
C LYS A 811 19.62 -46.14 -0.18
N LYS A 812 20.43 -45.42 -0.95
CA LYS A 812 21.69 -45.89 -1.54
C LYS A 812 22.88 -45.25 -0.81
N PRO A 813 24.06 -45.87 -0.81
CA PRO A 813 25.25 -45.24 -0.26
C PRO A 813 25.59 -43.96 -1.04
N ASN A 814 26.00 -42.90 -0.34
CA ASN A 814 26.50 -41.68 -0.96
C ASN A 814 27.91 -41.94 -1.51
N ARG A 815 27.98 -42.21 -2.81
CA ARG A 815 29.23 -42.54 -3.51
C ARG A 815 29.88 -41.26 -4.04
N PRO A 816 31.21 -41.11 -3.91
CA PRO A 816 31.92 -40.01 -4.54
C PRO A 816 31.92 -40.15 -6.07
N LEU A 817 32.09 -39.03 -6.77
CA LEU A 817 32.34 -39.02 -8.22
C LEU A 817 33.79 -39.38 -8.48
N SER A 818 34.02 -40.25 -9.46
CA SER A 818 35.37 -40.43 -10.03
C SER A 818 35.88 -39.12 -10.67
N ASN A 819 37.19 -39.02 -10.87
CA ASN A 819 37.81 -37.87 -11.51
C ASN A 819 37.25 -37.63 -12.92
N ASP A 820 37.06 -38.70 -13.71
CA ASP A 820 36.54 -38.63 -15.07
C ASP A 820 35.07 -38.17 -15.09
N ALA A 821 34.24 -38.68 -14.16
CA ALA A 821 32.87 -38.21 -14.00
C ALA A 821 32.81 -36.72 -13.62
N SER A 822 33.67 -36.29 -12.70
CA SER A 822 33.73 -34.89 -12.26
C SER A 822 34.16 -33.95 -13.40
N ALA A 823 35.16 -34.35 -14.19
CA ALA A 823 35.60 -33.60 -15.37
C ALA A 823 34.50 -33.54 -16.45
N ARG A 824 33.75 -34.63 -16.64
CA ARG A 824 32.63 -34.67 -17.60
C ARG A 824 31.51 -33.71 -17.20
N LEU A 825 31.15 -33.66 -15.92
CA LEU A 825 30.14 -32.71 -15.42
C LEU A 825 30.53 -31.24 -15.66
N GLN A 826 31.82 -30.92 -15.57
CA GLN A 826 32.34 -29.56 -15.77
C GLN A 826 32.52 -29.15 -17.24
N THR A 827 32.43 -30.09 -18.18
CA THR A 827 32.60 -29.82 -19.63
C THR A 827 31.28 -29.89 -20.40
N TRP A 828 30.22 -30.43 -19.80
CA TRP A 828 28.89 -30.48 -20.41
C TRP A 828 28.23 -29.10 -20.43
N THR A 829 27.46 -28.80 -21.49
CA THR A 829 26.82 -27.49 -21.71
C THR A 829 25.54 -27.28 -20.91
N TRP A 830 24.97 -28.34 -20.34
CA TRP A 830 23.77 -28.32 -19.51
C TRP A 830 22.60 -27.52 -20.12
N PRO A 831 22.07 -27.91 -21.29
CA PRO A 831 20.93 -27.22 -21.92
C PRO A 831 19.68 -27.14 -21.03
N GLY A 832 19.45 -28.11 -20.14
CA GLY A 832 18.39 -28.09 -19.13
C GLY A 832 18.81 -27.54 -17.76
N ASN A 833 19.97 -26.88 -17.70
CA ASN A 833 20.51 -26.19 -16.52
C ASN A 833 20.54 -27.09 -15.27
N VAL A 834 20.20 -26.54 -14.09
CA VAL A 834 20.27 -27.25 -12.80
C VAL A 834 19.33 -28.46 -12.78
N ARG A 835 18.19 -28.40 -13.47
CA ARG A 835 17.21 -29.49 -13.52
C ARG A 835 17.72 -30.71 -14.30
N GLU A 836 18.51 -30.50 -15.35
CA GLU A 836 19.19 -31.59 -16.06
C GLU A 836 20.29 -32.21 -15.19
N LEU A 837 21.10 -31.37 -14.53
CA LEU A 837 22.16 -31.83 -13.62
C LEU A 837 21.58 -32.70 -12.48
N GLU A 838 20.51 -32.24 -11.82
CA GLU A 838 19.85 -32.99 -10.75
C GLU A 838 19.36 -34.36 -11.24
N LYS A 839 18.65 -34.40 -12.37
CA LYS A 839 18.16 -35.66 -12.96
C LYS A 839 19.30 -36.60 -13.38
N CYS A 840 20.37 -36.04 -13.94
CA CYS A 840 21.56 -36.80 -14.35
C CYS A 840 22.19 -37.51 -13.14
N LEU A 841 22.39 -36.77 -12.04
CA LEU A 841 23.00 -37.30 -10.82
C LEU A 841 22.08 -38.26 -10.06
N GLU A 842 20.77 -37.99 -10.01
CA GLU A 842 19.80 -38.93 -9.46
C GLU A 842 19.85 -40.27 -10.20
N ARG A 843 19.85 -40.24 -11.54
CA ARG A 843 19.99 -41.43 -12.36
C ARG A 843 21.32 -42.13 -12.10
N ALA A 844 22.42 -41.39 -11.98
CA ALA A 844 23.74 -41.95 -11.71
C ALA A 844 23.80 -42.69 -10.37
N VAL A 845 23.16 -42.17 -9.31
CA VAL A 845 23.08 -42.84 -8.00
C VAL A 845 22.33 -44.18 -8.08
N LEU A 846 21.30 -44.25 -8.91
CA LEU A 846 20.51 -45.47 -9.12
C LEU A 846 21.27 -46.53 -9.93
N LEU A 847 22.04 -46.11 -10.93
CA LEU A 847 22.76 -47.00 -11.86
C LEU A 847 24.15 -47.42 -11.34
N ALA A 848 24.75 -46.66 -10.42
CA ALA A 848 26.08 -46.97 -9.92
C ALA A 848 26.12 -48.27 -9.10
N GLU A 849 26.90 -49.24 -9.57
CA GLU A 849 27.13 -50.54 -8.92
C GLU A 849 28.41 -50.54 -8.05
N GLY A 850 29.43 -49.75 -8.41
CA GLY A 850 30.74 -49.69 -7.75
C GLY A 850 30.83 -48.85 -6.47
N SER A 851 32.05 -48.57 -6.00
CA SER A 851 32.31 -47.68 -4.84
C SER A 851 32.24 -46.19 -5.19
N GLU A 852 32.35 -45.85 -6.47
CA GLU A 852 32.31 -44.48 -7.00
C GLU A 852 31.34 -44.39 -8.19
N ILE A 853 30.90 -43.18 -8.51
CA ILE A 853 30.10 -42.88 -9.72
C ILE A 853 31.06 -42.55 -10.87
N THR A 854 31.01 -43.35 -11.92
CA THR A 854 31.87 -43.24 -13.11
C THR A 854 31.22 -42.40 -14.19
N GLU A 855 32.00 -41.97 -15.19
CA GLU A 855 31.47 -41.22 -16.35
C GLU A 855 30.32 -41.97 -17.05
N ARG A 856 30.39 -43.30 -17.11
CA ARG A 856 29.37 -44.16 -17.73
C ARG A 856 28.02 -44.07 -17.01
N ASP A 857 28.05 -43.92 -15.68
CA ASP A 857 26.86 -43.86 -14.85
C ASP A 857 26.10 -42.53 -15.02
N LEU A 858 26.81 -41.46 -15.40
CA LEU A 858 26.19 -40.16 -15.74
C LEU A 858 25.34 -40.25 -17.00
N GLY A 859 25.69 -41.14 -17.94
CA GLY A 859 25.00 -41.30 -19.22
C GLY A 859 25.01 -40.03 -20.09
N LEU A 860 26.06 -39.21 -19.95
CA LEU A 860 26.31 -37.99 -20.73
C LEU A 860 27.15 -38.32 -21.98
N GLY A 861 26.49 -38.78 -23.06
CA GLY A 861 27.18 -39.17 -24.30
C GLY A 861 26.57 -40.35 -25.07
N ARG A 862 25.32 -40.76 -24.79
CA ARG A 862 24.60 -41.80 -25.54
C ARG A 862 23.47 -41.27 -26.43
N VAL A 863 23.60 -40.04 -26.91
CA VAL A 863 22.80 -39.51 -28.02
C VAL A 863 23.76 -38.86 -29.01
N SER A 864 24.38 -39.70 -29.84
CA SER A 864 24.92 -39.26 -31.13
C SER A 864 23.82 -39.47 -32.17
N ASP A 865 23.51 -38.39 -32.90
CA ASP A 865 22.80 -38.31 -34.19
C ASP A 865 21.28 -38.13 -34.34
N GLU A 866 20.48 -37.84 -33.29
CA GLU A 866 19.04 -37.57 -33.55
C GLU A 866 18.38 -36.32 -32.97
N LEU A 867 19.07 -35.47 -32.20
CA LEU A 867 18.41 -34.29 -31.60
C LEU A 867 19.25 -33.01 -31.55
N VAL A 868 20.03 -32.72 -32.60
CA VAL A 868 20.59 -31.38 -32.82
C VAL A 868 20.34 -30.94 -34.26
N VAL A 869 19.29 -30.17 -34.48
CA VAL A 869 19.19 -29.29 -35.65
C VAL A 869 19.87 -27.97 -35.27
N PRO A 870 20.94 -27.53 -35.97
CA PRO A 870 21.51 -26.20 -35.79
C PRO A 870 20.61 -25.12 -36.41
N PRO A 871 20.56 -23.90 -35.85
CA PRO A 871 19.84 -22.80 -36.47
C PRO A 871 20.71 -22.26 -37.59
N THR A 872 20.21 -22.32 -38.83
CA THR A 872 20.28 -21.32 -39.91
C THR A 872 20.40 -22.03 -41.26
N ALA A 873 19.26 -22.29 -41.89
CA ALA A 873 19.11 -22.20 -43.33
C ALA A 873 17.63 -21.99 -43.62
N THR A 874 17.34 -20.87 -44.28
CA THR A 874 16.09 -20.56 -44.96
C THR A 874 15.51 -21.81 -45.62
N PRO A 875 14.26 -22.23 -45.36
CA PRO A 875 13.63 -23.19 -46.23
C PRO A 875 13.06 -22.41 -47.42
N SER A 876 13.87 -22.31 -48.47
CA SER A 876 13.35 -22.49 -49.81
C SER A 876 12.52 -23.78 -49.82
N SER A 877 11.28 -23.65 -50.28
CA SER A 877 10.30 -24.70 -50.58
C SER A 877 10.86 -26.12 -50.70
N PRO A 878 10.41 -27.10 -49.89
CA PRO A 878 10.51 -28.49 -50.27
C PRO A 878 9.20 -28.94 -50.93
N MET A 879 9.35 -29.42 -52.16
CA MET A 879 8.38 -30.26 -52.82
C MET A 879 8.05 -31.48 -51.94
N ILE A 880 6.75 -31.75 -51.83
CA ILE A 880 6.06 -33.04 -51.84
C ILE A 880 6.98 -34.27 -51.65
N GLN A 881 6.84 -34.94 -50.51
CA GLN A 881 7.04 -36.39 -50.40
C GLN A 881 5.85 -37.00 -49.64
N ASP A 882 5.04 -37.71 -50.43
CA ASP A 882 4.30 -38.94 -50.16
C ASP A 882 3.40 -38.99 -48.91
N THR A 883 2.15 -38.53 -49.12
CA THR A 883 0.97 -39.00 -48.40
C THR A 883 0.63 -40.42 -48.84
N ASP A 884 1.32 -41.42 -48.31
CA ASP A 884 0.70 -42.73 -48.20
C ASP A 884 -0.44 -42.63 -47.15
N ASP A 885 -1.59 -43.24 -47.46
CA ASP A 885 -2.64 -43.67 -46.54
C ASP A 885 -4.00 -42.94 -46.46
N ILE A 886 -4.40 -42.06 -47.39
CA ILE A 886 -5.84 -41.79 -47.68
C ILE A 886 -5.99 -41.42 -49.17
N ASP A 887 -6.88 -42.08 -49.92
CA ASP A 887 -7.21 -41.71 -51.31
C ASP A 887 -7.99 -40.36 -51.35
N LEU A 888 -7.26 -39.25 -51.55
CA LEU A 888 -7.77 -37.88 -51.53
C LEU A 888 -7.71 -37.24 -52.92
N SER A 889 -8.76 -36.50 -53.30
CA SER A 889 -8.74 -35.66 -54.49
C SER A 889 -7.79 -34.45 -54.32
N LEU A 890 -7.44 -33.80 -55.42
CA LEU A 890 -6.59 -32.60 -55.40
C LEU A 890 -7.18 -31.49 -54.49
N GLU A 891 -8.50 -31.29 -54.57
CA GLU A 891 -9.23 -30.32 -53.74
C GLU A 891 -9.21 -30.72 -52.25
N GLU A 892 -9.32 -32.01 -51.92
CA GLU A 892 -9.26 -32.50 -50.54
C GLU A 892 -7.85 -32.38 -49.95
N LEU A 893 -6.80 -32.54 -50.77
CA LEU A 893 -5.40 -32.34 -50.37
C LEU A 893 -5.09 -30.86 -50.11
N GLU A 894 -5.57 -29.95 -50.95
CA GLU A 894 -5.45 -28.50 -50.74
C GLU A 894 -6.18 -28.06 -49.47
N PHE A 895 -7.40 -28.56 -49.27
CA PHE A 895 -8.17 -28.32 -48.05
C PHE A 895 -7.45 -28.85 -46.79
N LEU A 896 -6.95 -30.08 -46.83
CA LEU A 896 -6.22 -30.69 -45.70
C LEU A 896 -4.91 -29.94 -45.42
N ARG A 897 -4.23 -29.43 -46.45
CA ARG A 897 -3.04 -28.57 -46.30
C ARG A 897 -3.37 -27.28 -45.55
N ALA A 898 -4.40 -26.55 -45.97
CA ALA A 898 -4.83 -25.31 -45.31
C ALA A 898 -5.23 -25.57 -43.84
N MET A 899 -5.95 -26.68 -43.59
CA MET A 899 -6.29 -27.12 -42.24
C MET A 899 -5.04 -27.39 -41.39
N ARG A 900 -4.04 -28.12 -41.89
CA ARG A 900 -2.81 -28.41 -41.15
C ARG A 900 -1.96 -27.16 -40.91
N GLN A 901 -1.79 -26.31 -41.92
CA GLN A 901 -1.04 -25.05 -41.84
C GLN A 901 -1.60 -24.13 -40.75
N HIS A 902 -2.91 -24.17 -40.51
CA HIS A 902 -3.58 -23.41 -39.47
C HIS A 902 -3.93 -24.22 -38.21
N CYS A 903 -3.18 -25.29 -37.92
CA CYS A 903 -3.33 -26.11 -36.71
C CYS A 903 -4.77 -26.61 -36.48
N LEU A 904 -5.48 -26.94 -37.56
CA LEU A 904 -6.86 -27.41 -37.61
C LEU A 904 -7.91 -26.40 -37.11
N THR A 905 -7.58 -25.11 -37.20
CA THR A 905 -8.49 -24.02 -36.84
C THR A 905 -9.41 -23.67 -38.01
N ILE A 906 -10.70 -24.02 -37.88
CA ILE A 906 -11.72 -23.80 -38.92
C ILE A 906 -11.79 -22.34 -39.39
N GLY A 907 -11.63 -21.37 -38.47
CA GLY A 907 -11.71 -19.96 -38.81
C GLY A 907 -10.60 -19.49 -39.75
N ASN A 908 -9.36 -19.80 -39.43
CA ASN A 908 -8.22 -19.35 -40.21
C ASN A 908 -8.12 -20.09 -41.55
N ALA A 909 -8.49 -21.39 -41.57
CA ALA A 909 -8.61 -22.15 -42.81
C ALA A 909 -9.74 -21.61 -43.70
N ALA A 910 -10.85 -21.12 -43.12
CA ALA A 910 -11.92 -20.45 -43.85
C ALA A 910 -11.45 -19.14 -44.49
N ASP A 911 -10.65 -18.35 -43.77
CA ASP A 911 -10.09 -17.10 -44.28
C ASP A 911 -9.05 -17.33 -45.41
N GLU A 912 -8.23 -18.39 -45.33
CA GLU A 912 -7.27 -18.75 -46.39
C GLU A 912 -7.95 -19.29 -47.66
N LEU A 913 -8.98 -20.12 -47.49
CA LEU A 913 -9.70 -20.76 -48.61
C LEU A 913 -10.80 -19.87 -49.21
N ASP A 914 -11.08 -18.70 -48.63
CA ASP A 914 -12.23 -17.83 -48.95
C ASP A 914 -13.57 -18.59 -48.87
N TRP A 915 -13.71 -19.47 -47.88
CA TRP A 915 -14.91 -20.28 -47.64
C TRP A 915 -15.65 -19.82 -46.41
N SER A 916 -16.96 -20.10 -46.34
CA SER A 916 -17.69 -19.91 -45.09
C SER A 916 -17.20 -20.92 -44.03
N ARG A 917 -17.18 -20.52 -42.76
CA ARG A 917 -16.85 -21.41 -41.63
C ARG A 917 -17.71 -22.67 -41.61
N ASP A 918 -18.98 -22.56 -42.00
CA ASP A 918 -19.90 -23.70 -42.10
C ASP A 918 -19.46 -24.65 -43.21
N THR A 919 -19.03 -24.14 -44.37
CA THR A 919 -18.50 -24.95 -45.48
C THR A 919 -17.25 -25.71 -45.05
N VAL A 920 -16.28 -25.04 -44.42
CA VAL A 920 -15.05 -25.68 -43.90
C VAL A 920 -15.37 -26.74 -42.85
N THR A 921 -16.35 -26.48 -41.97
CA THR A 921 -16.78 -27.43 -40.94
C THR A 921 -17.35 -28.71 -41.56
N GLU A 922 -18.20 -28.58 -42.59
CA GLU A 922 -18.82 -29.74 -43.25
C GLU A 922 -17.83 -30.51 -44.11
N TRP A 923 -16.92 -29.81 -44.81
CA TRP A 923 -15.80 -30.46 -45.51
C TRP A 923 -14.89 -31.23 -44.54
N TRP A 924 -14.56 -30.64 -43.39
CA TRP A 924 -13.76 -31.31 -42.36
C TRP A 924 -14.45 -32.56 -41.80
N LYS A 925 -15.76 -32.50 -41.57
CA LYS A 925 -16.57 -33.67 -41.18
C LYS A 925 -16.54 -34.77 -42.24
N GLY A 926 -16.75 -34.41 -43.51
CA GLY A 926 -16.70 -35.34 -44.64
C GLY A 926 -15.36 -36.05 -44.74
N LEU A 927 -14.27 -35.30 -44.62
CA LEU A 927 -12.91 -35.84 -44.63
C LEU A 927 -12.64 -36.77 -43.45
N CYS A 928 -13.13 -36.43 -42.25
CA CYS A 928 -13.07 -37.31 -41.08
C CYS A 928 -13.79 -38.66 -41.31
N PHE A 929 -14.96 -38.64 -41.93
CA PHE A 929 -15.70 -39.86 -42.26
C PHE A 929 -14.97 -40.70 -43.31
N LYS A 930 -14.44 -40.05 -44.35
CA LYS A 930 -13.66 -40.72 -45.41
C LYS A 930 -12.39 -41.38 -44.86
N ALA A 931 -11.64 -40.68 -44.01
CA ALA A 931 -10.45 -41.22 -43.34
C ALA A 931 -10.81 -42.42 -42.44
N LEU A 932 -11.93 -42.34 -41.72
CA LEU A 932 -12.39 -43.43 -40.86
C LEU A 932 -12.74 -44.69 -41.66
N VAL A 933 -13.41 -44.55 -42.80
CA VAL A 933 -13.71 -45.69 -43.69
C VAL A 933 -12.43 -46.27 -44.29
N TYR A 934 -11.50 -45.41 -44.72
CA TYR A 934 -10.23 -45.83 -45.32
C TYR A 934 -9.40 -46.69 -44.35
N HIS A 935 -9.27 -46.27 -43.09
CA HIS A 935 -8.51 -47.01 -42.07
C HIS A 935 -9.31 -48.13 -41.39
N GLN A 936 -10.31 -48.70 -42.07
CA GLN A 936 -11.13 -49.81 -41.55
C GLN A 936 -11.72 -49.51 -40.16
N PHE A 937 -12.12 -48.25 -39.97
CA PHE A 937 -12.76 -47.75 -38.75
C PHE A 937 -11.87 -47.64 -37.52
N ASP A 938 -10.55 -47.75 -37.68
CA ASP A 938 -9.56 -47.43 -36.66
C ASP A 938 -9.47 -45.90 -36.49
N ARG A 939 -10.06 -45.43 -35.38
CA ARG A 939 -10.17 -43.99 -35.09
C ARG A 939 -8.81 -43.34 -34.80
N GLU A 940 -7.87 -44.08 -34.23
CA GLU A 940 -6.54 -43.55 -33.90
C GLU A 940 -5.70 -43.39 -35.16
N LYS A 941 -5.74 -44.38 -36.06
CA LYS A 941 -5.06 -44.28 -37.36
C LYS A 941 -5.67 -43.19 -38.25
N ALA A 942 -7.00 -43.10 -38.31
CA ALA A 942 -7.69 -42.03 -39.05
C ALA A 942 -7.39 -40.63 -38.49
N ALA A 943 -7.28 -40.49 -37.17
CA ALA A 943 -6.90 -39.22 -36.56
C ALA A 943 -5.44 -38.86 -36.83
N ALA A 944 -4.53 -39.85 -36.83
CA ALA A 944 -3.11 -39.65 -37.09
C ALA A 944 -2.87 -39.24 -38.55
N SER A 945 -3.51 -39.91 -39.51
CA SER A 945 -3.38 -39.59 -40.93
C SER A 945 -3.95 -38.23 -41.29
N LEU A 946 -4.97 -37.74 -40.61
CA LEU A 946 -5.47 -36.37 -40.82
C LEU A 946 -4.60 -35.31 -40.13
N ALA A 947 -4.04 -35.60 -38.96
CA ALA A 947 -3.24 -34.64 -38.19
C ALA A 947 -1.91 -34.26 -38.85
N GLY A 948 -1.24 -35.20 -39.54
CA GLY A 948 0.07 -34.99 -40.16
C GLY A 948 1.25 -34.90 -39.17
N GLU A 949 1.04 -34.32 -37.99
CA GLU A 949 2.01 -34.23 -36.88
C GLU A 949 1.47 -34.91 -35.61
N SER A 950 2.36 -35.52 -34.82
CA SER A 950 2.00 -36.32 -33.63
C SER A 950 1.34 -35.52 -32.49
N GLY A 951 1.51 -34.19 -32.47
CA GLY A 951 0.94 -33.30 -31.46
C GLY A 951 -0.57 -33.03 -31.59
N LEU A 952 -1.13 -33.12 -32.81
CA LEU A 952 -2.53 -32.77 -33.10
C LEU A 952 -3.47 -33.98 -33.19
N THR A 953 -2.92 -35.20 -33.20
CA THR A 953 -3.69 -36.46 -33.32
C THR A 953 -4.78 -36.58 -32.26
N LYS A 954 -4.51 -36.21 -31.00
CA LYS A 954 -5.51 -36.27 -29.91
C LYS A 954 -6.67 -35.30 -30.14
N LEU A 955 -6.41 -34.13 -30.74
CA LEU A 955 -7.43 -33.13 -31.05
C LEU A 955 -8.34 -33.61 -32.19
N VAL A 956 -7.74 -34.14 -33.26
CA VAL A 956 -8.47 -34.75 -34.37
C VAL A 956 -9.32 -35.91 -33.88
N LEU A 957 -8.75 -36.80 -33.06
CA LEU A 957 -9.46 -37.95 -32.50
C LEU A 957 -10.70 -37.52 -31.70
N LYS A 958 -10.58 -36.46 -30.89
CA LYS A 958 -11.72 -35.90 -30.15
C LYS A 958 -12.82 -35.38 -31.10
N LYS A 959 -12.44 -34.62 -32.14
CA LYS A 959 -13.39 -34.07 -33.13
C LYS A 959 -14.04 -35.16 -33.97
N LEU A 960 -13.28 -36.14 -34.43
CA LEU A 960 -13.76 -37.32 -35.14
C LEU A 960 -14.81 -38.07 -34.30
N ASN A 961 -14.54 -38.29 -33.01
CA ASN A 961 -15.50 -38.91 -32.09
C ASN A 961 -16.78 -38.06 -31.91
N GLU A 962 -16.68 -36.73 -31.85
CA GLU A 962 -17.83 -35.82 -31.81
C GLU A 962 -18.69 -35.93 -33.09
N TYR A 963 -18.06 -36.01 -34.26
CA TYR A 963 -18.76 -36.12 -35.54
C TYR A 963 -19.43 -37.47 -35.74
N VAL A 964 -18.77 -38.56 -35.36
CA VAL A 964 -19.39 -39.90 -35.32
C VAL A 964 -20.59 -39.88 -34.37
N LYS A 965 -20.44 -39.38 -33.15
CA LYS A 965 -21.58 -39.27 -32.21
C LYS A 965 -22.73 -38.41 -32.75
N GLY A 966 -22.41 -37.38 -33.52
CA GLY A 966 -23.39 -36.54 -34.23
C GLY A 966 -24.15 -37.32 -35.31
N LEU A 967 -23.43 -38.11 -36.12
CA LEU A 967 -24.01 -39.00 -37.12
C LEU A 967 -25.00 -39.99 -36.46
N ASN A 968 -24.65 -40.55 -35.30
CA ASN A 968 -25.48 -41.54 -34.58
C ASN A 968 -26.79 -40.96 -34.05
N LYS A 969 -26.84 -39.65 -33.79
CA LYS A 969 -28.09 -38.97 -33.43
C LYS A 969 -29.01 -38.74 -34.62
N VAL A 970 -28.45 -38.64 -35.83
CA VAL A 970 -29.21 -38.39 -37.06
C VAL A 970 -29.73 -39.70 -37.65
N VAL A 971 -29.00 -40.80 -37.46
CA VAL A 971 -29.33 -42.14 -37.94
C VAL A 971 -30.07 -42.94 -36.85
N SER A 972 -31.20 -42.43 -36.36
CA SER A 972 -32.06 -43.16 -35.41
C SER A 972 -32.99 -44.18 -36.09
N GLU A 973 -33.17 -44.08 -37.42
CA GLU A 973 -33.94 -45.00 -38.27
C GLU A 973 -33.14 -45.29 -39.55
N ASP A 974 -33.24 -46.51 -40.09
CA ASP A 974 -32.52 -46.91 -41.31
C ASP A 974 -32.95 -46.05 -42.51
N PRO A 975 -32.03 -45.37 -43.21
CA PRO A 975 -32.40 -44.51 -44.33
C PRO A 975 -32.94 -45.33 -45.52
N PRO A 976 -33.95 -44.84 -46.25
CA PRO A 976 -34.57 -45.58 -47.36
C PRO A 976 -33.59 -45.80 -48.51
N SER A 977 -33.42 -47.06 -48.93
CA SER A 977 -32.39 -47.49 -49.90
C SER A 977 -32.52 -46.87 -51.30
N SER A 978 -33.70 -46.36 -51.66
CA SER A 978 -33.97 -45.78 -52.99
C SER A 978 -33.64 -44.29 -53.12
N ASP A 979 -33.38 -43.56 -52.01
CA ASP A 979 -33.20 -42.09 -52.07
C ASP A 979 -32.14 -41.53 -51.09
N PHE A 980 -31.09 -42.30 -50.83
CA PHE A 980 -30.01 -41.96 -49.87
C PHE A 980 -29.34 -40.60 -50.16
N ARG A 981 -29.18 -40.22 -51.44
CA ARG A 981 -28.62 -38.91 -51.80
C ARG A 981 -29.51 -37.75 -51.39
N ALA A 982 -30.84 -37.88 -51.50
CA ALA A 982 -31.78 -36.86 -51.06
C ALA A 982 -31.78 -36.75 -49.53
N TRP A 983 -31.71 -37.89 -48.84
CA TRP A 983 -31.56 -37.95 -47.39
C TRP A 983 -30.29 -37.22 -46.91
N CYS A 984 -29.12 -37.49 -47.50
CA CYS A 984 -27.88 -36.78 -47.14
C CYS A 984 -27.98 -35.26 -47.35
N LYS A 985 -28.61 -34.80 -48.43
CA LYS A 985 -28.83 -33.36 -48.69
C LYS A 985 -29.75 -32.69 -47.67
N GLN A 986 -30.74 -33.42 -47.16
CA GLN A 986 -31.66 -32.91 -46.15
C GLN A 986 -30.99 -32.76 -44.78
N HIS A 987 -30.09 -33.68 -44.43
CA HIS A 987 -29.49 -33.76 -43.10
C HIS A 987 -28.11 -33.09 -42.96
N PHE A 988 -27.36 -32.94 -44.06
CA PHE A 988 -26.03 -32.31 -44.07
C PHE A 988 -26.01 -31.12 -45.03
N LYS A 989 -26.17 -29.91 -44.49
CA LYS A 989 -26.20 -28.66 -45.27
C LYS A 989 -24.78 -28.28 -45.67
N ASN A 990 -24.47 -28.28 -46.96
CA ASN A 990 -23.16 -27.94 -47.56
C ASN A 990 -22.09 -29.05 -47.53
N LEU A 991 -22.44 -30.29 -47.16
CA LEU A 991 -21.52 -31.43 -47.30
C LEU A 991 -21.44 -31.88 -48.78
N PRO A 992 -20.25 -31.92 -49.39
CA PRO A 992 -20.08 -32.40 -50.76
C PRO A 992 -20.57 -33.84 -50.99
N ALA A 993 -21.13 -34.09 -52.17
CA ALA A 993 -21.64 -35.40 -52.54
C ALA A 993 -20.55 -36.50 -52.62
N CYS A 994 -19.26 -36.12 -52.74
CA CYS A 994 -18.14 -37.06 -52.72
C CYS A 994 -17.99 -37.79 -51.36
N TYR A 995 -18.50 -37.23 -50.26
CA TYR A 995 -18.44 -37.86 -48.94
C TYR A 995 -19.65 -38.75 -48.62
N TYR A 996 -20.71 -38.75 -49.44
CA TYR A 996 -21.91 -39.57 -49.20
C TYR A 996 -21.62 -41.08 -49.17
N PRO A 997 -20.75 -41.65 -50.03
CA PRO A 997 -20.36 -43.05 -49.93
C PRO A 997 -19.71 -43.42 -48.59
N ALA A 998 -18.94 -42.50 -47.98
CA ALA A 998 -18.32 -42.73 -46.68
C ALA A 998 -19.39 -42.79 -45.57
N ILE A 999 -20.41 -41.95 -45.66
CA ILE A 999 -21.56 -41.98 -44.73
C ILE A 999 -22.36 -43.28 -44.88
N ASP A 1000 -22.65 -43.73 -46.12
CA ASP A 1000 -23.34 -45.01 -46.37
C ASP A 1000 -22.55 -46.19 -45.77
N ALA A 1001 -21.23 -46.20 -45.97
CA ALA A 1001 -20.35 -47.23 -45.41
C ALA A 1001 -20.36 -47.25 -43.87
N LEU A 1002 -20.34 -46.07 -43.22
CA LEU A 1002 -20.39 -45.97 -41.76
C LEU A 1002 -21.73 -46.45 -41.18
N ILE A 1003 -22.85 -46.10 -41.83
CA ILE A 1003 -24.20 -46.54 -41.45
C ILE A 1003 -24.32 -48.06 -41.58
N ARG A 1004 -23.90 -48.63 -42.72
CA ARG A 1004 -23.96 -50.08 -42.97
C ARG A 1004 -23.07 -50.89 -42.04
N ALA A 1005 -21.91 -50.34 -41.65
CA ALA A 1005 -20.99 -51.00 -40.74
C ALA A 1005 -21.45 -51.00 -39.27
N ARG A 1006 -22.58 -50.34 -38.93
CA ARG A 1006 -23.07 -50.17 -37.55
C ARG A 1006 -22.01 -49.66 -36.58
N ILE A 1007 -21.11 -48.82 -37.07
CA ILE A 1007 -20.18 -48.04 -36.22
C ILE A 1007 -20.86 -46.75 -35.72
N VAL A 1008 -22.15 -46.68 -36.00
CA VAL A 1008 -23.16 -45.73 -35.57
C VAL A 1008 -23.92 -46.29 -34.37
#